data_AF-A0A847GLQ5-F1
#
_entry.id   AF-A0A847GLQ5-F1
#
_cell.length_a   1.000
_cell.length_b   1.000
_cell.length_c   1.000
_cell.angle_alpha   90.00
_cell.angle_beta   90.00
_cell.angle_gamma   90.00
#
_symmetry.space_group_name_H-M   'P 1'
#
loop_
_entity.id
_entity.type
_entity.pdbx_description
1 polymer ?
#
loop_
_entity_poly.entity_id
_entity_poly.type
_entity_poly.pdbx_seq_one_letter_code
_entity_poly.pdbx_strand_id
1 'polypeptide(L)'
;MSDLTKPDSTPVSSHSSAPTRLLRVGVAAMDLRFAHCPILCGHYSGDAIAGAESQIDRSLVQGALRRRERLGAYAGEIGTSAVVLIPRTEKDVRRGTGKGAVIVGLGEWGKLSAREVTETVRAGVVQYLLASLDCEGGRAATAGSQGSELALASLLIGYNSTTNISVEGSVEAIVRGVCAANRQFEEAMGARLWIGQLEFLELFLDAAITAASAVRSLPRHLEHELKGLGTRIEAAGELREGDGVRPRLQVSNPFGYWPRLIVTDPDRNDEASPPPPADTVPARRLKYVLLSERARAEAVVQQRQPGLIESLIRDAVADGSFHRDISRTLFQLMLPLDLKGAVRQTERLLLALDSYTADLPWEMLQADDEPLVLRTALVRQFVSTRRRQFVRSVAAKTAFVLGDPSTEGFFDRFDLPRSSPGQTRLEPLTAARDEAETICGTLEKAGYQVTFLPPDSKAVAVLNGLFDGPYRILAIAAHGLVNAPARDGLARTGVVLSDGILLTAAEVALMEVVPDLVFLNGCHLGELGTPPLARNQLAYSLARELIEMGVRCVVAAGWAVNDAAACRFAEDFFQGMVAQGRPFGDAVWEARKANYRQYPDWNTWGAYQAYGDPSYRLDHECREPDAVSWQPLSPRELIDRLERLRVDRLHDPKLELTDLAVQADRLLEKSPMPWRDLPEVQAKLGDLLGDSGQQGFKQASETARPTSRSSPGSAGAAASGGKTSGPPTELSSAGPKRPRKKPSGLQSRGGRKQATKTRAGGKKKRG
;
A
#
# COMPACT_ATOMS: atom_id res chain seq x y z
N MET A 1 -6.59 -83.83 42.96
CA MET A 1 -5.27 -83.33 43.38
C MET A 1 -4.71 -82.49 42.25
N SER A 2 -4.35 -81.23 42.56
CA SER A 2 -3.39 -80.34 41.85
C SER A 2 -3.65 -80.11 40.34
N ASP A 3 -4.24 -78.99 39.90
CA ASP A 3 -3.72 -77.60 39.93
C ASP A 3 -2.47 -77.40 39.05
N LEU A 4 -2.61 -76.58 37.99
CA LEU A 4 -1.55 -75.87 37.24
C LEU A 4 -2.19 -74.94 36.17
N THR A 5 -2.62 -73.78 36.66
CA THR A 5 -2.42 -72.42 36.08
C THR A 5 -2.22 -72.25 34.56
N LYS A 6 -3.22 -71.63 33.91
CA LYS A 6 -3.06 -70.86 32.66
C LYS A 6 -2.60 -69.44 32.99
N PRO A 7 -1.70 -68.82 32.19
CA PRO A 7 -1.29 -67.44 32.41
C PRO A 7 -2.37 -66.45 31.96
N ASP A 8 -2.52 -65.42 32.79
CA ASP A 8 -3.41 -64.28 32.71
C ASP A 8 -3.14 -63.45 31.44
N SER A 9 -4.09 -63.41 30.51
CA SER A 9 -4.09 -62.43 29.42
C SER A 9 -4.75 -61.15 29.92
N THR A 10 -3.92 -60.18 30.33
CA THR A 10 -4.33 -58.80 30.57
C THR A 10 -5.14 -58.28 29.38
N PRO A 11 -6.35 -57.72 29.57
CA PRO A 11 -7.08 -57.12 28.48
C PRO A 11 -6.33 -55.88 28.00
N VAL A 12 -5.93 -55.88 26.73
CA VAL A 12 -5.43 -54.72 26.02
C VAL A 12 -6.47 -53.61 26.18
N SER A 13 -6.04 -52.52 26.83
CA SER A 13 -6.80 -51.29 26.99
C SER A 13 -7.36 -50.85 25.63
N SER A 14 -8.68 -50.96 25.49
CA SER A 14 -9.44 -50.37 24.39
C SER A 14 -9.02 -48.92 24.24
N HIS A 15 -8.44 -48.58 23.08
CA HIS A 15 -8.20 -47.19 22.70
C HIS A 15 -9.56 -46.50 22.67
N SER A 16 -9.84 -45.69 23.71
CA SER A 16 -10.97 -44.77 23.73
C SER A 16 -10.86 -43.89 22.49
N SER A 17 -11.79 -44.05 21.54
CA SER A 17 -11.92 -43.14 20.41
C SER A 17 -12.18 -41.74 20.96
N ALA A 18 -11.22 -40.83 20.78
CA ALA A 18 -11.38 -39.44 21.19
C ALA A 18 -12.70 -38.87 20.63
N PRO A 19 -13.48 -38.10 21.42
CA PRO A 19 -14.77 -37.59 20.98
C PRO A 19 -14.57 -36.63 19.77
N THR A 20 -15.27 -36.90 18.67
CA THR A 20 -15.22 -36.03 17.48
C THR A 20 -15.72 -34.62 17.82
N ARG A 21 -14.89 -33.60 17.61
CA ARG A 21 -15.25 -32.19 17.85
C ARG A 21 -16.02 -31.61 16.68
N LEU A 22 -17.01 -30.77 16.96
CA LEU A 22 -17.80 -30.07 15.94
C LEU A 22 -17.16 -28.70 15.66
N LEU A 23 -16.96 -28.37 14.39
CA LEU A 23 -16.56 -27.05 13.91
C LEU A 23 -17.63 -26.51 12.96
N ARG A 24 -18.32 -25.45 13.37
CA ARG A 24 -19.28 -24.71 12.54
C ARG A 24 -18.52 -23.73 11.66
N VAL A 25 -18.70 -23.82 10.35
CA VAL A 25 -18.02 -22.95 9.38
C VAL A 25 -19.06 -22.18 8.57
N GLY A 26 -18.97 -20.86 8.58
CA GLY A 26 -19.87 -19.97 7.84
C GLY A 26 -19.14 -18.84 7.13
N VAL A 27 -19.88 -18.09 6.31
CA VAL A 27 -19.37 -16.90 5.62
C VAL A 27 -20.33 -15.75 5.87
N ALA A 28 -19.78 -14.58 6.18
CA ALA A 28 -20.52 -13.34 6.26
C ALA A 28 -19.95 -12.29 5.30
N ALA A 29 -20.83 -11.79 4.43
CA ALA A 29 -20.56 -10.64 3.59
C ALA A 29 -20.85 -9.37 4.39
N MET A 30 -19.81 -8.71 4.92
CA MET A 30 -19.95 -7.54 5.79
C MET A 30 -18.64 -6.79 5.96
N ASP A 31 -18.72 -5.56 6.46
CA ASP A 31 -17.55 -4.79 6.88
C ASP A 31 -16.99 -5.34 8.21
N LEU A 32 -15.68 -5.57 8.24
CA LEU A 32 -14.98 -6.16 9.39
C LEU A 32 -15.14 -5.35 10.69
N ARG A 33 -15.48 -4.05 10.59
CA ARG A 33 -15.68 -3.16 11.74
C ARG A 33 -16.85 -3.59 12.64
N PHE A 34 -17.77 -4.39 12.12
CA PHE A 34 -18.92 -4.92 12.86
C PHE A 34 -18.70 -6.34 13.39
N ALA A 35 -17.50 -6.90 13.25
CA ALA A 35 -17.21 -8.23 13.78
C ALA A 35 -17.33 -8.26 15.32
N HIS A 36 -17.84 -9.39 15.82
CA HIS A 36 -18.08 -9.63 17.25
C HIS A 36 -17.16 -10.71 17.84
N CYS A 37 -16.28 -11.31 17.05
CA CYS A 37 -15.26 -12.26 17.49
C CYS A 37 -13.87 -11.77 17.02
N PRO A 38 -12.76 -12.33 17.54
CA PRO A 38 -11.43 -11.93 17.10
C PRO A 38 -11.22 -12.26 15.63
N ILE A 39 -10.56 -11.37 14.89
CA ILE A 39 -10.33 -11.54 13.46
C ILE A 39 -8.91 -12.03 13.20
N LEU A 40 -8.80 -13.12 12.46
CA LEU A 40 -7.58 -13.65 11.88
C LEU A 40 -7.24 -12.90 10.57
N CYS A 41 -6.03 -12.36 10.50
CA CYS A 41 -5.52 -11.62 9.34
C CYS A 41 -4.04 -11.97 9.11
N GLY A 42 -3.60 -12.04 7.85
CA GLY A 42 -2.21 -12.34 7.49
C GLY A 42 -1.38 -11.08 7.27
N HIS A 43 -0.10 -11.12 7.62
CA HIS A 43 0.87 -10.04 7.45
C HIS A 43 2.16 -10.54 6.79
N TYR A 44 2.60 -9.89 5.72
CA TYR A 44 3.86 -10.20 5.04
C TYR A 44 5.05 -9.54 5.74
N SER A 45 6.19 -10.24 5.79
CA SER A 45 7.40 -9.71 6.40
C SER A 45 7.88 -8.44 5.68
N GLY A 46 8.07 -7.37 6.45
CA GLY A 46 8.55 -6.08 5.97
C GLY A 46 7.49 -5.16 5.34
N ASP A 47 6.24 -5.63 5.22
CA ASP A 47 5.14 -4.79 4.77
C ASP A 47 4.59 -3.93 5.93
N ALA A 48 3.96 -2.80 5.60
CA ALA A 48 3.34 -1.93 6.58
C ALA A 48 1.93 -2.42 6.94
N ILE A 49 1.46 -2.09 8.15
CA ILE A 49 0.06 -2.29 8.55
C ILE A 49 -0.84 -1.44 7.65
N ALA A 50 -1.52 -2.10 6.69
CA ALA A 50 -2.30 -1.48 5.63
C ALA A 50 -3.61 -2.24 5.36
N GLY A 51 -4.48 -1.68 4.51
CA GLY A 51 -5.73 -2.31 4.09
C GLY A 51 -6.61 -2.79 5.26
N ALA A 52 -7.06 -4.04 5.20
CA ALA A 52 -7.89 -4.65 6.22
C ALA A 52 -7.21 -4.72 7.60
N GLU A 53 -5.89 -4.96 7.64
CA GLU A 53 -5.11 -4.99 8.87
C GLU A 53 -5.12 -3.64 9.59
N SER A 54 -4.97 -2.54 8.82
CA SER A 54 -5.07 -1.19 9.38
C SER A 54 -6.48 -0.85 9.89
N GLN A 55 -7.53 -1.39 9.27
CA GLN A 55 -8.90 -1.21 9.75
C GLN A 55 -9.13 -1.99 11.05
N ILE A 56 -8.61 -3.22 11.15
CA ILE A 56 -8.63 -4.00 12.40
C ILE A 56 -7.92 -3.23 13.51
N ASP A 57 -6.70 -2.74 13.24
CA ASP A 57 -5.91 -1.98 14.21
C ASP A 57 -6.67 -0.77 14.75
N ARG A 58 -7.24 0.05 13.85
CA ARG A 58 -7.94 1.28 14.21
C ARG A 58 -9.28 1.02 14.91
N SER A 59 -10.13 0.18 14.32
CA SER A 59 -11.54 0.05 14.71
C SER A 59 -11.82 -1.04 15.73
N LEU A 60 -11.01 -2.10 15.79
CA LEU A 60 -11.26 -3.23 16.68
C LEU A 60 -10.34 -3.25 17.89
N VAL A 61 -9.06 -2.89 17.70
CA VAL A 61 -8.03 -3.00 18.76
C VAL A 61 -7.34 -1.68 19.11
N GLN A 62 -7.88 -0.54 18.67
CA GLN A 62 -7.50 0.81 19.14
C GLN A 62 -5.99 1.10 19.06
N GLY A 63 -5.37 0.81 17.93
CA GLY A 63 -3.95 1.05 17.66
C GLY A 63 -2.98 0.04 18.28
N ALA A 64 -3.49 -1.05 18.87
CA ALA A 64 -2.67 -2.02 19.61
C ALA A 64 -1.73 -2.86 18.72
N LEU A 65 -2.05 -3.02 17.44
CA LEU A 65 -1.17 -3.69 16.48
C LEU A 65 -0.03 -2.77 16.09
N ARG A 66 -0.32 -1.51 15.75
CA ARG A 66 0.73 -0.49 15.49
C ARG A 66 1.64 -0.28 16.70
N ARG A 67 1.11 -0.31 17.93
CA ARG A 67 1.96 -0.28 19.13
C ARG A 67 2.90 -1.48 19.22
N ARG A 68 2.44 -2.68 18.87
CA ARG A 68 3.27 -3.90 18.84
C ARG A 68 4.31 -3.89 17.73
N GLU A 69 3.94 -3.44 16.54
CA GLU A 69 4.85 -3.24 15.41
C GLU A 69 5.96 -2.24 15.78
N ARG A 70 5.61 -1.11 16.40
CA ARG A 70 6.59 -0.15 16.94
C ARG A 70 7.50 -0.72 18.02
N LEU A 71 7.03 -1.72 18.77
CA LEU A 71 7.78 -2.41 19.82
C LEU A 71 8.49 -3.67 19.31
N GLY A 72 8.54 -3.92 17.99
CA GLY A 72 9.21 -5.09 17.41
C GLY A 72 8.60 -6.45 17.78
N ALA A 73 7.41 -6.47 18.39
CA ALA A 73 6.72 -7.67 18.86
C ALA A 73 5.56 -8.02 17.93
N TYR A 74 5.86 -8.18 16.63
CA TYR A 74 4.86 -8.35 15.58
C TYR A 74 5.09 -9.62 14.74
N ALA A 75 4.06 -10.04 14.01
CA ALA A 75 4.14 -11.18 13.11
C ALA A 75 4.90 -10.80 11.83
N GLY A 76 5.61 -11.76 11.22
CA GLY A 76 6.32 -11.57 9.95
C GLY A 76 6.63 -12.90 9.29
N GLU A 77 7.53 -13.69 9.88
CA GLU A 77 7.89 -15.03 9.38
C GLU A 77 6.76 -16.05 9.58
N ILE A 78 6.76 -17.12 8.77
CA ILE A 78 5.79 -18.21 8.89
C ILE A 78 5.89 -18.83 10.29
N GLY A 79 4.74 -18.98 10.96
CA GLY A 79 4.66 -19.53 12.31
C GLY A 79 4.78 -18.47 13.43
N THR A 80 5.10 -17.21 13.09
CA THR A 80 4.99 -16.10 14.04
C THR A 80 3.58 -15.54 14.07
N SER A 81 3.16 -15.03 15.23
CA SER A 81 1.84 -14.40 15.36
C SER A 81 1.81 -13.31 16.43
N ALA A 82 0.99 -12.28 16.22
CA ALA A 82 0.68 -11.26 17.21
C ALA A 82 -0.81 -11.33 17.57
N VAL A 83 -1.10 -11.63 18.85
CA VAL A 83 -2.47 -11.74 19.35
C VAL A 83 -2.80 -10.55 20.24
N VAL A 84 -3.95 -9.93 19.97
CA VAL A 84 -4.51 -8.84 20.77
C VAL A 84 -5.96 -9.13 21.08
N LEU A 85 -6.27 -9.32 22.36
CA LEU A 85 -7.64 -9.54 22.81
C LEU A 85 -8.10 -8.33 23.62
N ILE A 86 -9.30 -7.83 23.33
CA ILE A 86 -9.95 -6.81 24.14
C ILE A 86 -10.65 -7.51 25.32
N PRO A 87 -10.47 -7.03 26.56
CA PRO A 87 -11.14 -7.61 27.72
C PRO A 87 -12.65 -7.72 27.52
N ARG A 88 -13.19 -8.92 27.67
CA ARG A 88 -14.62 -9.19 27.51
C ARG A 88 -15.41 -8.61 28.69
N THR A 89 -16.49 -7.89 28.38
CA THR A 89 -17.49 -7.52 29.37
C THR A 89 -18.35 -8.74 29.76
N GLU A 90 -19.09 -8.68 30.87
CA GLU A 90 -19.99 -9.78 31.23
C GLU A 90 -21.03 -10.09 30.14
N LYS A 91 -21.49 -9.05 29.41
CA LYS A 91 -22.41 -9.23 28.29
C LYS A 91 -21.74 -9.99 27.14
N ASP A 92 -20.47 -9.72 26.89
CA ASP A 92 -19.70 -10.41 25.86
C ASP A 92 -19.49 -11.88 26.22
N VAL A 93 -19.15 -12.17 27.48
CA VAL A 93 -19.02 -13.54 27.98
C VAL A 93 -20.35 -14.30 27.84
N ARG A 94 -21.49 -13.69 28.22
CA ARG A 94 -22.82 -14.31 28.07
C ARG A 94 -23.21 -14.55 26.61
N ARG A 95 -22.73 -13.73 25.67
CA ARG A 95 -23.02 -13.85 24.23
C ARG A 95 -21.99 -14.69 23.47
N GLY A 96 -20.92 -15.13 24.14
CA GLY A 96 -19.78 -15.79 23.47
C GLY A 96 -19.00 -14.87 22.53
N THR A 97 -19.12 -13.55 22.69
CA THR A 97 -18.46 -12.55 21.83
C THR A 97 -17.16 -12.04 22.46
N GLY A 98 -16.30 -11.46 21.63
CA GLY A 98 -15.07 -10.81 22.08
C GLY A 98 -14.32 -10.18 20.92
N LYS A 99 -13.95 -8.91 21.05
CA LYS A 99 -13.16 -8.24 20.01
C LYS A 99 -11.68 -8.56 20.16
N GLY A 100 -11.00 -8.70 19.04
CA GLY A 100 -9.57 -8.95 19.03
C GLY A 100 -9.03 -9.11 17.62
N ALA A 101 -7.72 -9.29 17.54
CA ALA A 101 -6.98 -9.53 16.33
C ALA A 101 -5.99 -10.68 16.55
N VAL A 102 -5.92 -11.59 15.59
CA VAL A 102 -4.91 -12.64 15.50
C VAL A 102 -4.17 -12.39 14.20
N ILE A 103 -2.98 -11.82 14.28
CA ILE A 103 -2.17 -11.53 13.09
C ILE A 103 -1.16 -12.64 12.91
N VAL A 104 -1.13 -13.27 11.73
CA VAL A 104 -0.23 -14.39 11.41
C VAL A 104 0.79 -13.99 10.35
N GLY A 105 2.05 -14.40 10.54
CA GLY A 105 3.13 -14.08 9.62
C GLY A 105 3.06 -14.93 8.35
N LEU A 106 3.08 -14.28 7.19
CA LEU A 106 3.02 -14.94 5.87
C LEU A 106 4.40 -15.20 5.27
N GLY A 107 5.47 -14.76 5.94
CA GLY A 107 6.83 -14.83 5.44
C GLY A 107 7.12 -13.79 4.38
N GLU A 108 8.10 -14.08 3.53
CA GLU A 108 8.43 -13.24 2.39
C GLU A 108 7.39 -13.37 1.27
N TRP A 109 7.10 -12.25 0.64
CA TRP A 109 6.14 -12.18 -0.44
C TRP A 109 6.52 -13.09 -1.63
N GLY A 110 5.53 -13.78 -2.20
CA GLY A 110 5.71 -14.65 -3.37
C GLY A 110 6.20 -16.08 -3.08
N LYS A 111 6.58 -16.38 -1.83
CA LYS A 111 6.91 -17.76 -1.40
C LYS A 111 5.72 -18.52 -0.82
N LEU A 112 4.65 -17.82 -0.47
CA LEU A 112 3.50 -18.37 0.25
C LEU A 112 2.74 -19.42 -0.58
N SER A 113 2.37 -20.51 0.07
CA SER A 113 1.62 -21.65 -0.47
C SER A 113 0.46 -22.00 0.46
N ALA A 114 -0.53 -22.76 -0.05
CA ALA A 114 -1.65 -23.22 0.77
C ALA A 114 -1.19 -23.99 2.03
N ARG A 115 -0.07 -24.73 1.94
CA ARG A 115 0.52 -25.44 3.08
C ARG A 115 1.06 -24.47 4.14
N GLU A 116 1.71 -23.39 3.72
CA GLU A 116 2.24 -22.38 4.64
C GLU A 116 1.12 -21.54 5.26
N VAL A 117 0.03 -21.28 4.51
CA VAL A 117 -1.20 -20.71 5.08
C VAL A 117 -1.75 -21.63 6.17
N THR A 118 -1.88 -22.94 5.92
CA THR A 118 -2.32 -23.89 6.95
C THR A 118 -1.43 -23.85 8.19
N GLU A 119 -0.11 -23.83 8.01
CA GLU A 119 0.86 -23.83 9.10
C GLU A 119 0.84 -22.54 9.93
N THR A 120 0.79 -21.38 9.28
CA THR A 120 0.77 -20.09 9.98
C THR A 120 -0.57 -19.87 10.70
N VAL A 121 -1.68 -20.31 10.10
CA VAL A 121 -3.00 -20.30 10.74
C VAL A 121 -3.00 -21.23 11.95
N ARG A 122 -2.44 -22.44 11.83
CA ARG A 122 -2.31 -23.39 12.95
C ARG A 122 -1.56 -22.74 14.12
N ALA A 123 -0.38 -22.17 13.87
CA ALA A 123 0.43 -21.52 14.89
C ALA A 123 -0.30 -20.34 15.54
N GLY A 124 -0.93 -19.46 14.75
CA GLY A 124 -1.68 -18.31 15.25
C GLY A 124 -2.90 -18.70 16.08
N VAL A 125 -3.63 -19.74 15.68
CA VAL A 125 -4.79 -20.23 16.44
C VAL A 125 -4.35 -20.85 17.76
N VAL A 126 -3.24 -21.60 17.80
CA VAL A 126 -2.68 -22.10 19.08
C VAL A 126 -2.33 -20.93 20.01
N GLN A 127 -1.68 -19.88 19.49
CA GLN A 127 -1.38 -18.69 20.29
C GLN A 127 -2.63 -17.96 20.77
N TYR A 128 -3.70 -17.92 19.97
CA TYR A 128 -4.99 -17.39 20.40
C TYR A 128 -5.63 -18.21 21.53
N LEU A 129 -5.59 -19.55 21.44
CA LEU A 129 -6.08 -20.43 22.50
C LEU A 129 -5.30 -20.24 23.81
N LEU A 130 -3.97 -20.12 23.74
CA LEU A 130 -3.11 -19.83 24.89
C LEU A 130 -3.43 -18.46 25.51
N ALA A 131 -3.48 -17.39 24.70
CA ALA A 131 -3.82 -16.05 25.17
C ALA A 131 -5.22 -15.97 25.81
N SER A 132 -6.17 -16.76 25.30
CA SER A 132 -7.51 -16.86 25.87
C SER A 132 -7.50 -17.58 27.23
N LEU A 133 -6.71 -18.66 27.34
CA LEU A 133 -6.53 -19.38 28.60
C LEU A 133 -5.92 -18.48 29.68
N ASP A 134 -4.90 -17.68 29.34
CA ASP A 134 -4.26 -16.74 30.28
C ASP A 134 -5.23 -15.67 30.78
N CYS A 135 -6.12 -15.19 29.91
CA CYS A 135 -7.19 -14.25 30.29
C CYS A 135 -8.24 -14.88 31.21
N GLU A 136 -8.57 -16.16 31.02
CA GLU A 136 -9.54 -16.89 31.85
C GLU A 136 -8.94 -17.34 33.19
N GLY A 137 -7.65 -17.68 33.24
CA GLY A 137 -6.92 -18.09 34.43
C GLY A 137 -6.91 -17.05 35.55
N GLY A 138 -7.06 -15.76 35.22
CA GLY A 138 -7.24 -14.67 36.20
C GLY A 138 -8.65 -14.60 36.82
N ARG A 139 -9.66 -15.27 36.24
CA ARG A 139 -11.07 -15.24 36.69
C ARG A 139 -11.59 -16.59 37.19
N ALA A 140 -10.94 -17.70 36.87
CA ALA A 140 -11.48 -19.06 37.04
C ALA A 140 -10.73 -19.95 38.06
N ALA A 141 -10.30 -19.41 39.21
CA ALA A 141 -9.89 -20.24 40.35
C ALA A 141 -11.09 -20.87 41.09
N THR A 142 -12.33 -20.57 40.69
CA THR A 142 -13.55 -20.97 41.41
C THR A 142 -14.69 -21.37 40.48
N ALA A 143 -14.51 -22.37 39.61
CA ALA A 143 -15.59 -23.23 39.12
C ALA A 143 -15.00 -24.38 38.31
N GLY A 144 -15.20 -25.62 38.74
CA GLY A 144 -15.01 -26.76 37.85
C GLY A 144 -16.02 -26.68 36.72
N SER A 145 -15.58 -26.44 35.48
CA SER A 145 -16.47 -26.39 34.33
C SER A 145 -15.92 -27.18 33.15
N GLN A 146 -16.86 -27.82 32.45
CA GLN A 146 -16.71 -28.44 31.14
C GLN A 146 -15.99 -27.47 30.18
N GLY A 147 -15.21 -28.00 29.23
CA GLY A 147 -14.42 -27.16 28.32
C GLY A 147 -15.25 -26.12 27.57
N SER A 148 -14.62 -24.98 27.24
CA SER A 148 -15.25 -23.79 26.67
C SER A 148 -14.99 -23.67 25.17
N GLU A 149 -16.03 -23.29 24.42
CA GLU A 149 -16.02 -23.11 22.97
C GLU A 149 -15.74 -21.64 22.62
N LEU A 150 -14.80 -21.41 21.69
CA LEU A 150 -14.47 -20.07 21.19
C LEU A 150 -14.87 -19.88 19.73
N ALA A 151 -15.22 -18.65 19.40
CA ALA A 151 -15.45 -18.19 18.04
C ALA A 151 -14.21 -17.46 17.48
N LEU A 152 -13.97 -17.62 16.19
CA LEU A 152 -12.92 -16.96 15.41
C LEU A 152 -13.50 -16.48 14.08
N ALA A 153 -13.25 -15.23 13.72
CA ALA A 153 -13.46 -14.75 12.36
C ALA A 153 -12.16 -14.84 11.59
N SER A 154 -12.22 -15.07 10.27
CA SER A 154 -11.04 -15.00 9.40
C SER A 154 -11.33 -14.19 8.16
N LEU A 155 -10.38 -13.32 7.79
CA LEU A 155 -10.30 -12.85 6.41
C LEU A 155 -9.76 -13.98 5.53
N LEU A 156 -10.03 -13.92 4.23
CA LEU A 156 -9.38 -14.81 3.28
C LEU A 156 -7.89 -14.45 3.17
N ILE A 157 -7.01 -15.46 3.18
CA ILE A 157 -5.56 -15.30 3.17
C ILE A 157 -4.97 -15.86 1.88
N GLY A 158 -4.16 -15.07 1.17
CA GLY A 158 -3.40 -15.50 0.01
C GLY A 158 -4.13 -15.43 -1.34
N TYR A 159 -5.46 -15.34 -1.37
CA TYR A 159 -6.24 -15.36 -2.61
C TYR A 159 -6.08 -14.11 -3.50
N ASN A 160 -5.74 -12.99 -2.88
CA ASN A 160 -5.49 -11.70 -3.52
C ASN A 160 -3.99 -11.41 -3.67
N SER A 161 -3.15 -12.44 -3.50
CA SER A 161 -1.70 -12.35 -3.68
C SER A 161 -1.26 -13.14 -4.92
N THR A 162 -0.02 -12.99 -5.36
CA THR A 162 0.53 -13.68 -6.55
C THR A 162 0.67 -15.19 -6.40
N THR A 163 0.44 -15.70 -5.20
CA THR A 163 0.35 -17.13 -4.96
C THR A 163 -0.93 -17.62 -5.62
N ASN A 164 -0.87 -18.64 -6.49
CA ASN A 164 -2.04 -19.21 -7.17
C ASN A 164 -3.01 -19.95 -6.19
N ILE A 165 -3.31 -19.35 -5.05
CA ILE A 165 -4.27 -19.84 -4.06
C ILE A 165 -5.63 -19.28 -4.50
N SER A 166 -6.55 -20.16 -4.87
CA SER A 166 -7.92 -19.74 -5.16
C SER A 166 -8.66 -19.38 -3.86
N VAL A 167 -9.83 -18.76 -3.96
CA VAL A 167 -10.69 -18.52 -2.78
C VAL A 167 -10.99 -19.84 -2.06
N GLU A 168 -11.26 -20.90 -2.81
CA GLU A 168 -11.47 -22.25 -2.30
C GLU A 168 -10.22 -22.77 -1.57
N GLY A 169 -9.04 -22.63 -2.19
CA GLY A 169 -7.77 -23.04 -1.58
C GLY A 169 -7.46 -22.29 -0.29
N SER A 170 -7.81 -21.00 -0.22
CA SER A 170 -7.68 -20.19 1.00
C SER A 170 -8.59 -20.68 2.12
N VAL A 171 -9.87 -20.91 1.81
CA VAL A 171 -10.87 -21.43 2.76
C VAL A 171 -10.43 -22.80 3.28
N GLU A 172 -10.02 -23.72 2.41
CA GLU A 172 -9.55 -25.05 2.79
C GLU A 172 -8.29 -24.97 3.68
N ALA A 173 -7.31 -24.15 3.31
CA ALA A 173 -6.06 -24.00 4.07
C ALA A 173 -6.30 -23.46 5.48
N ILE A 174 -7.18 -22.46 5.63
CA ILE A 174 -7.53 -21.86 6.93
C ILE A 174 -8.27 -22.88 7.80
N VAL A 175 -9.27 -23.58 7.25
CA VAL A 175 -10.03 -24.61 7.98
C VAL A 175 -9.12 -25.73 8.45
N ARG A 176 -8.21 -26.22 7.58
CA ARG A 176 -7.19 -27.21 7.95
C ARG A 176 -6.31 -26.72 9.10
N GLY A 177 -5.88 -25.46 9.06
CA GLY A 177 -5.05 -24.85 10.10
C GLY A 177 -5.77 -24.79 11.46
N VAL A 178 -7.05 -24.40 11.47
CA VAL A 178 -7.89 -24.37 12.68
C VAL A 178 -8.10 -25.77 13.25
N CYS A 179 -8.43 -26.76 12.41
CA CYS A 179 -8.60 -28.15 12.84
C CYS A 179 -7.29 -28.74 13.42
N ALA A 180 -6.16 -28.48 12.76
CA ALA A 180 -4.85 -28.91 13.23
C ALA A 180 -4.48 -28.25 14.59
N ALA A 181 -4.81 -26.97 14.76
CA ALA A 181 -4.57 -26.26 16.02
C ALA A 181 -5.41 -26.81 17.16
N ASN A 182 -6.71 -27.04 16.92
CA ASN A 182 -7.61 -27.66 17.91
C ASN A 182 -7.09 -29.03 18.35
N ARG A 183 -6.66 -29.86 17.39
CA ARG A 183 -6.12 -31.19 17.67
C ARG A 183 -4.85 -31.14 18.50
N GLN A 184 -3.89 -30.28 18.10
CA GLN A 184 -2.65 -30.10 18.83
C GLN A 184 -2.88 -29.58 20.25
N PHE A 185 -3.80 -28.63 20.42
CA PHE A 185 -4.12 -28.06 21.72
C PHE A 185 -4.79 -29.10 22.64
N GLU A 186 -5.70 -29.92 22.09
CA GLU A 186 -6.34 -31.02 22.82
C GLU A 186 -5.33 -32.08 23.28
N GLU A 187 -4.37 -32.46 22.42
CA GLU A 187 -3.32 -33.41 22.76
C GLU A 187 -2.38 -32.90 23.86
N ALA A 188 -2.08 -31.60 23.88
CA ALA A 188 -1.15 -31.00 24.84
C ALA A 188 -1.80 -30.60 26.17
N MET A 189 -3.01 -30.02 26.14
CA MET A 189 -3.66 -29.35 27.27
C MET A 189 -4.97 -30.02 27.71
N GLY A 190 -5.38 -31.09 27.02
CA GLY A 190 -6.71 -31.68 27.16
C GLY A 190 -7.81 -30.79 26.56
N ALA A 191 -9.05 -31.27 26.58
CA ALA A 191 -10.17 -30.58 25.93
C ALA A 191 -10.78 -29.45 26.78
N ARG A 192 -9.95 -28.49 27.20
CA ARG A 192 -10.37 -27.33 28.01
C ARG A 192 -10.88 -26.17 27.15
N LEU A 193 -10.27 -25.93 25.99
CA LEU A 193 -10.63 -24.87 25.05
C LEU A 193 -10.47 -25.37 23.62
N TRP A 194 -11.37 -24.98 22.72
CA TRP A 194 -11.25 -25.20 21.29
C TRP A 194 -11.99 -24.13 20.48
N ILE A 195 -11.64 -23.98 19.20
CA ILE A 195 -12.41 -23.19 18.25
C ILE A 195 -13.56 -24.05 17.73
N GLY A 196 -14.80 -23.71 18.08
CA GLY A 196 -16.00 -24.42 17.60
C GLY A 196 -16.78 -23.64 16.54
N GLN A 197 -16.52 -22.35 16.39
CA GLN A 197 -17.11 -21.51 15.34
C GLN A 197 -16.02 -20.75 14.56
N LEU A 198 -16.03 -20.92 13.24
CA LEU A 198 -15.21 -20.19 12.28
C LEU A 198 -16.12 -19.44 11.30
N GLU A 199 -16.00 -18.12 11.23
CA GLU A 199 -16.74 -17.29 10.27
C GLU A 199 -15.78 -16.57 9.32
N PHE A 200 -15.91 -16.79 8.01
CA PHE A 200 -15.16 -16.01 7.03
C PHE A 200 -15.84 -14.66 6.81
N LEU A 201 -15.08 -13.57 6.95
CA LEU A 201 -15.56 -12.22 6.70
C LEU A 201 -15.00 -11.71 5.37
N GLU A 202 -15.88 -11.24 4.49
CA GLU A 202 -15.49 -10.65 3.22
C GLU A 202 -16.35 -9.41 2.93
N LEU A 203 -15.70 -8.33 2.47
CA LEU A 203 -16.34 -7.06 2.19
C LEU A 203 -17.10 -7.12 0.85
N PHE A 204 -16.51 -7.78 -0.14
CA PHE A 204 -17.07 -7.83 -1.48
C PHE A 204 -17.97 -9.04 -1.69
N LEU A 205 -19.21 -8.76 -2.12
CA LEU A 205 -20.26 -9.78 -2.25
C LEU A 205 -19.89 -10.92 -3.20
N ASP A 206 -19.18 -10.64 -4.29
CA ASP A 206 -18.75 -11.64 -5.28
C ASP A 206 -17.77 -12.67 -4.66
N ALA A 207 -16.77 -12.18 -3.93
CA ALA A 207 -15.81 -13.01 -3.21
C ALA A 207 -16.47 -13.77 -2.05
N ALA A 208 -17.41 -13.14 -1.34
CA ALA A 208 -18.17 -13.78 -0.26
C ALA A 208 -19.05 -14.94 -0.75
N ILE A 209 -19.73 -14.78 -1.90
CA ILE A 209 -20.52 -15.86 -2.52
C ILE A 209 -19.62 -17.03 -2.95
N THR A 210 -18.44 -16.72 -3.49
CA THR A 210 -17.45 -17.74 -3.89
C THR A 210 -16.95 -18.51 -2.67
N ALA A 211 -16.60 -17.80 -1.59
CA ALA A 211 -16.20 -18.41 -0.32
C ALA A 211 -17.33 -19.25 0.31
N ALA A 212 -18.59 -18.79 0.26
CA ALA A 212 -19.73 -19.54 0.77
C ALA A 212 -19.94 -20.86 -0.01
N SER A 213 -19.73 -20.81 -1.32
CA SER A 213 -19.76 -22.00 -2.17
C SER A 213 -18.63 -22.98 -1.80
N ALA A 214 -17.42 -22.46 -1.52
CA ALA A 214 -16.30 -23.26 -1.03
C ALA A 214 -16.61 -23.91 0.32
N VAL A 215 -17.12 -23.14 1.30
CA VAL A 215 -17.49 -23.64 2.63
C VAL A 215 -18.50 -24.78 2.54
N ARG A 216 -19.52 -24.66 1.68
CA ARG A 216 -20.52 -25.70 1.48
C ARG A 216 -19.93 -27.01 0.92
N SER A 217 -18.82 -26.94 0.21
CA SER A 217 -18.13 -28.12 -0.35
C SER A 217 -17.15 -28.80 0.62
N LEU A 218 -16.73 -28.10 1.69
CA LEU A 218 -15.71 -28.58 2.65
C LEU A 218 -15.97 -29.98 3.21
N PRO A 219 -17.19 -30.34 3.68
CA PRO A 219 -17.40 -31.66 4.27
C PRO A 219 -17.15 -32.82 3.30
N ARG A 220 -17.27 -32.57 1.99
CA ARG A 220 -16.99 -33.57 0.94
C ARG A 220 -15.50 -33.61 0.59
N HIS A 221 -14.85 -32.45 0.46
CA HIS A 221 -13.45 -32.39 0.04
C HIS A 221 -12.46 -32.82 1.13
N LEU A 222 -12.77 -32.51 2.39
CA LEU A 222 -11.85 -32.76 3.52
C LEU A 222 -12.21 -34.02 4.33
N GLU A 223 -13.15 -34.86 3.86
CA GLU A 223 -13.71 -35.96 4.66
C GLU A 223 -12.64 -36.89 5.27
N HIS A 224 -11.67 -37.32 4.46
CA HIS A 224 -10.63 -38.25 4.90
C HIS A 224 -9.68 -37.63 5.93
N GLU A 225 -9.34 -36.35 5.76
CA GLU A 225 -8.44 -35.64 6.67
C GLU A 225 -9.13 -35.24 7.97
N LEU A 226 -10.40 -34.85 7.90
CA LEU A 226 -11.23 -34.52 9.07
C LEU A 226 -11.38 -35.72 10.01
N LYS A 227 -11.48 -36.93 9.46
CA LYS A 227 -11.43 -38.18 10.24
C LYS A 227 -10.10 -38.32 10.98
N GLY A 228 -8.98 -38.04 10.32
CA GLY A 228 -7.65 -38.07 10.95
C GLY A 228 -7.46 -37.02 12.05
N LEU A 229 -8.09 -35.85 11.91
CA LEU A 229 -8.06 -34.76 12.88
C LEU A 229 -9.15 -34.86 13.96
N GLY A 230 -9.99 -35.91 13.94
CA GLY A 230 -11.07 -36.08 14.91
C GLY A 230 -12.10 -34.95 14.91
N THR A 231 -12.32 -34.28 13.76
CA THR A 231 -13.20 -33.12 13.64
C THR A 231 -14.34 -33.37 12.66
N ARG A 232 -15.53 -32.87 12.96
CA ARG A 232 -16.69 -32.85 12.06
C ARG A 232 -17.02 -31.41 11.71
N ILE A 233 -17.16 -31.10 10.42
CA ILE A 233 -17.56 -29.77 9.96
C ILE A 233 -19.07 -29.70 9.79
N GLU A 234 -19.68 -28.66 10.33
CA GLU A 234 -21.03 -28.21 10.01
C GLU A 234 -20.92 -26.93 9.17
N ALA A 235 -21.03 -27.08 7.84
CA ALA A 235 -20.96 -25.96 6.92
C ALA A 235 -22.32 -25.25 6.83
N ALA A 236 -22.32 -23.92 6.91
CA ALA A 236 -23.52 -23.11 6.73
C ALA A 236 -24.09 -23.29 5.30
N GLY A 237 -25.43 -23.37 5.21
CA GLY A 237 -26.13 -23.53 3.94
C GLY A 237 -26.29 -22.23 3.14
N GLU A 238 -26.25 -21.09 3.83
CA GLU A 238 -26.54 -19.75 3.28
C GLU A 238 -25.47 -18.74 3.70
N LEU A 239 -25.24 -17.74 2.83
CA LEU A 239 -24.37 -16.60 3.10
C LEU A 239 -25.10 -15.63 4.05
N ARG A 240 -24.43 -15.19 5.11
CA ARG A 240 -24.96 -14.15 5.98
C ARG A 240 -24.59 -12.78 5.44
N GLU A 241 -25.56 -11.94 5.09
CA GLU A 241 -25.30 -10.55 4.74
C GLU A 241 -25.39 -9.67 5.99
N GLY A 242 -24.38 -8.84 6.23
CA GLY A 242 -24.32 -7.90 7.34
C GLY A 242 -24.05 -6.47 6.88
N ASP A 243 -23.86 -5.57 7.85
CA ASP A 243 -23.67 -4.15 7.57
C ASP A 243 -22.38 -3.89 6.78
N GLY A 244 -22.47 -2.99 5.80
CA GLY A 244 -21.33 -2.52 5.02
C GLY A 244 -20.82 -3.46 3.92
N VAL A 245 -21.57 -4.52 3.58
CA VAL A 245 -21.34 -5.32 2.37
C VAL A 245 -21.37 -4.48 1.11
N ARG A 246 -20.52 -4.80 0.13
CA ARG A 246 -20.38 -3.99 -1.10
C ARG A 246 -20.32 -4.84 -2.37
N PRO A 247 -20.88 -4.33 -3.48
CA PRO A 247 -20.53 -4.84 -4.80
C PRO A 247 -19.12 -4.37 -5.18
N ARG A 248 -18.37 -5.23 -5.87
CA ARG A 248 -17.11 -4.82 -6.49
C ARG A 248 -17.40 -3.95 -7.71
N LEU A 249 -17.15 -2.64 -7.60
CA LEU A 249 -17.42 -1.68 -8.69
C LEU A 249 -16.28 -1.57 -9.71
N GLN A 250 -15.07 -2.01 -9.34
CA GLN A 250 -13.90 -1.98 -10.22
C GLN A 250 -13.22 -3.37 -10.24
N VAL A 251 -12.87 -3.82 -11.44
CA VAL A 251 -12.16 -5.10 -11.67
C VAL A 251 -10.66 -4.99 -11.33
N SER A 252 -10.16 -3.76 -11.17
CA SER A 252 -8.82 -3.43 -10.67
C SER A 252 -8.91 -3.13 -9.17
N ASN A 253 -7.97 -3.65 -8.39
CA ASN A 253 -8.01 -3.50 -6.93
C ASN A 253 -7.86 -2.02 -6.52
N PRO A 254 -8.80 -1.45 -5.74
CA PRO A 254 -8.74 -0.05 -5.32
C PRO A 254 -7.79 0.20 -4.12
N PHE A 255 -7.22 -0.85 -3.51
CA PHE A 255 -6.50 -0.72 -2.24
C PHE A 255 -5.02 -0.42 -2.39
N GLY A 256 -4.68 0.79 -2.86
CA GLY A 256 -3.36 1.40 -2.65
C GLY A 256 -2.14 0.48 -2.83
N TYR A 257 -2.26 -0.56 -3.66
CA TYR A 257 -1.28 -1.64 -3.78
C TYR A 257 -0.17 -1.16 -4.69
N TRP A 258 1.07 -1.38 -4.25
CA TRP A 258 2.27 -1.00 -5.00
C TRP A 258 2.90 -2.28 -5.55
N PRO A 259 2.65 -2.63 -6.83
CA PRO A 259 3.45 -3.64 -7.52
C PRO A 259 4.94 -3.45 -7.26
N ARG A 260 5.64 -4.52 -6.93
CA ARG A 260 7.06 -4.47 -6.57
C ARG A 260 7.90 -4.95 -7.75
N LEU A 261 8.80 -4.13 -8.25
CA LEU A 261 9.80 -4.54 -9.25
C LEU A 261 11.14 -4.64 -8.54
N ILE A 262 11.62 -5.88 -8.37
CA ILE A 262 12.92 -6.16 -7.79
C ILE A 262 13.95 -6.14 -8.91
N VAL A 263 15.01 -5.31 -8.78
CA VAL A 263 16.11 -5.26 -9.74
C VAL A 263 17.43 -5.42 -9.01
N THR A 264 18.18 -6.48 -9.37
CA THR A 264 19.44 -6.84 -8.71
C THR A 264 20.51 -7.20 -9.73
N ASP A 265 21.77 -7.01 -9.38
CA ASP A 265 22.93 -7.60 -10.03
C ASP A 265 23.11 -9.03 -9.49
N PRO A 266 22.82 -10.07 -10.31
CA PRO A 266 22.94 -11.46 -9.86
C PRO A 266 24.39 -11.88 -9.57
N ASP A 267 25.38 -11.11 -10.02
CA ASP A 267 26.80 -11.40 -9.86
C ASP A 267 27.41 -10.72 -8.62
N ARG A 268 26.66 -9.84 -7.95
CA ARG A 268 27.12 -9.07 -6.78
C ARG A 268 26.52 -9.62 -5.49
N ASN A 269 27.33 -9.69 -4.44
CA ASN A 269 26.85 -10.06 -3.10
C ASN A 269 26.93 -8.85 -2.16
N ASP A 270 25.77 -8.29 -1.82
CA ASP A 270 25.62 -7.07 -1.00
C ASP A 270 25.78 -7.31 0.52
N GLU A 271 25.95 -8.56 0.97
CA GLU A 271 26.12 -8.91 2.38
C GLU A 271 27.52 -8.59 2.95
N ALA A 272 28.50 -8.32 2.09
CA ALA A 272 29.86 -7.97 2.49
C ALA A 272 29.97 -6.47 2.82
N SER A 273 30.24 -6.13 4.08
CA SER A 273 30.70 -4.80 4.50
C SER A 273 32.24 -4.78 4.55
N PRO A 274 32.94 -3.71 4.13
CA PRO A 274 32.45 -2.41 3.65
C PRO A 274 32.24 -2.35 2.12
N PRO A 275 31.54 -1.32 1.58
CA PRO A 275 31.40 -1.13 0.14
C PRO A 275 32.79 -1.02 -0.52
N PRO A 276 33.03 -1.69 -1.66
CA PRO A 276 34.31 -1.60 -2.34
C PRO A 276 34.57 -0.17 -2.85
N PRO A 277 35.82 0.30 -2.86
CA PRO A 277 36.20 1.60 -3.39
C PRO A 277 35.94 1.72 -4.91
N ALA A 278 35.99 2.97 -5.39
CA ALA A 278 35.46 3.56 -6.63
C ALA A 278 35.72 2.89 -8.01
N ASP A 279 36.23 1.66 -8.08
CA ASP A 279 36.32 0.85 -9.30
C ASP A 279 35.20 -0.21 -9.32
N THR A 280 33.94 0.21 -9.18
CA THR A 280 32.80 -0.70 -9.32
C THR A 280 32.61 -1.04 -10.79
N VAL A 281 33.20 -2.16 -11.21
CA VAL A 281 32.98 -2.77 -12.54
C VAL A 281 31.48 -2.76 -12.84
N PRO A 282 31.03 -2.09 -13.92
CA PRO A 282 29.60 -2.01 -14.21
C PRO A 282 28.99 -3.40 -14.35
N ALA A 283 27.84 -3.62 -13.72
CA ALA A 283 27.16 -4.93 -13.72
C ALA A 283 27.00 -5.46 -15.14
N ARG A 284 27.31 -6.74 -15.40
CA ARG A 284 27.18 -7.31 -16.76
C ARG A 284 25.76 -7.78 -17.06
N ARG A 285 24.99 -8.04 -16.00
CA ARG A 285 23.64 -8.57 -16.03
C ARG A 285 22.78 -7.86 -15.02
N LEU A 286 21.50 -7.72 -15.32
CA LEU A 286 20.49 -7.26 -14.38
C LEU A 286 19.36 -8.28 -14.33
N LYS A 287 18.99 -8.69 -13.12
CA LYS A 287 17.88 -9.60 -12.84
C LYS A 287 16.68 -8.77 -12.40
N TYR A 288 15.58 -8.93 -13.12
CA TYR A 288 14.30 -8.29 -12.86
C TYR A 288 13.31 -9.32 -12.36
N VAL A 289 12.56 -9.00 -11.31
CA VAL A 289 11.41 -9.78 -10.86
C VAL A 289 10.25 -8.82 -10.64
N LEU A 290 9.26 -8.84 -11.53
CA LEU A 290 8.05 -8.04 -11.37
C LEU A 290 7.01 -8.83 -10.57
N LEU A 291 6.60 -8.23 -9.46
CA LEU A 291 5.65 -8.76 -8.51
C LEU A 291 4.35 -7.92 -8.62
N SER A 292 3.39 -8.39 -9.42
CA SER A 292 2.12 -7.68 -9.66
C SER A 292 0.92 -8.63 -9.58
N GLU A 293 -0.28 -8.10 -9.34
CA GLU A 293 -1.52 -8.90 -9.22
C GLU A 293 -1.84 -9.73 -10.48
N ARG A 294 -1.32 -9.35 -11.65
CA ARG A 294 -1.66 -9.96 -12.95
C ARG A 294 -0.52 -10.72 -13.63
N ALA A 295 0.69 -10.69 -13.07
CA ALA A 295 1.86 -11.32 -13.68
C ALA A 295 2.45 -12.37 -12.73
N ARG A 296 2.76 -13.55 -13.29
CA ARG A 296 3.68 -14.51 -12.64
C ARG A 296 4.95 -13.75 -12.26
N ALA A 297 5.60 -14.15 -11.16
CA ALA A 297 6.94 -13.68 -10.81
C ALA A 297 7.94 -14.16 -11.89
N GLU A 298 7.94 -13.48 -13.04
CA GLU A 298 8.82 -13.76 -14.17
C GLU A 298 10.17 -13.12 -13.85
N ALA A 299 11.13 -13.98 -13.52
CA ALA A 299 12.51 -13.57 -13.37
C ALA A 299 13.14 -13.45 -14.76
N VAL A 300 13.40 -12.23 -15.21
CA VAL A 300 14.11 -11.96 -16.47
C VAL A 300 15.52 -11.55 -16.14
N VAL A 301 16.51 -12.25 -16.70
CA VAL A 301 17.92 -11.86 -16.61
C VAL A 301 18.34 -11.27 -17.94
N GLN A 302 18.62 -9.98 -17.96
CA GLN A 302 19.05 -9.26 -19.16
C GLN A 302 20.56 -9.07 -19.15
N GLN A 303 21.22 -9.51 -20.21
CA GLN A 303 22.61 -9.12 -20.49
C GLN A 303 22.63 -7.69 -21.03
N ARG A 304 23.62 -6.91 -20.60
CA ARG A 304 23.82 -5.54 -21.09
C ARG A 304 25.28 -5.30 -21.44
N GLN A 305 25.54 -4.22 -22.17
CA GLN A 305 26.89 -3.73 -22.40
C GLN A 305 27.36 -2.91 -21.18
N PRO A 306 28.38 -3.37 -20.44
CA PRO A 306 28.97 -2.57 -19.36
C PRO A 306 29.51 -1.24 -19.90
N GLY A 307 29.25 -0.14 -19.19
CA GLY A 307 29.74 1.20 -19.54
C GLY A 307 28.80 2.01 -20.45
N LEU A 308 27.92 1.38 -21.23
CA LEU A 308 27.03 2.10 -22.14
C LEU A 308 26.00 2.95 -21.37
N ILE A 309 25.31 2.32 -20.41
CA ILE A 309 24.31 3.01 -19.59
C ILE A 309 25.00 4.07 -18.72
N GLU A 310 26.17 3.76 -18.18
CA GLU A 310 26.95 4.67 -17.34
C GLU A 310 27.41 5.91 -18.12
N SER A 311 27.74 5.76 -19.40
CA SER A 311 28.04 6.88 -20.30
C SER A 311 26.80 7.75 -20.53
N LEU A 312 25.64 7.13 -20.80
CA LEU A 312 24.39 7.88 -21.00
C LEU A 312 23.94 8.60 -19.73
N ILE A 313 24.14 8.02 -18.55
CA ILE A 313 23.85 8.66 -17.26
C ILE A 313 24.76 9.88 -17.07
N ARG A 314 26.04 9.75 -17.40
CA ARG A 314 27.00 10.87 -17.33
C ARG A 314 26.50 12.06 -18.14
N ASP A 315 26.02 11.81 -19.35
CA ASP A 315 25.53 12.86 -20.24
C ASP A 315 24.15 13.41 -19.79
N ALA A 316 23.25 12.55 -19.30
CA ALA A 316 21.90 12.95 -18.87
C ALA A 316 21.86 13.83 -17.62
N VAL A 317 22.92 13.79 -16.82
CA VAL A 317 22.96 14.34 -15.45
C VAL A 317 24.04 15.41 -15.29
N ALA A 318 24.81 15.71 -16.35
CA ALA A 318 25.95 16.61 -16.28
C ALA A 318 25.58 18.08 -16.02
N ASP A 319 24.59 18.61 -16.74
CA ASP A 319 24.30 20.05 -16.81
C ASP A 319 22.94 20.45 -16.21
N GLY A 320 22.19 19.49 -15.66
CA GLY A 320 20.85 19.69 -15.09
C GLY A 320 19.72 19.79 -16.13
N SER A 321 20.06 19.81 -17.43
CA SER A 321 19.09 19.90 -18.52
C SER A 321 18.36 18.58 -18.72
N PHE A 322 17.09 18.66 -19.13
CA PHE A 322 16.31 17.47 -19.46
C PHE A 322 16.46 17.07 -20.93
N HIS A 323 17.21 15.99 -21.18
CA HIS A 323 17.37 15.40 -22.50
C HIS A 323 16.41 14.22 -22.73
N ARG A 324 15.35 14.46 -23.52
CA ARG A 324 14.31 13.47 -23.87
C ARG A 324 14.89 12.24 -24.59
N ASP A 325 15.82 12.46 -25.52
CA ASP A 325 16.37 11.36 -26.34
C ASP A 325 17.22 10.40 -25.50
N ILE A 326 17.98 10.91 -24.52
CA ILE A 326 18.74 10.07 -23.58
C ILE A 326 17.77 9.30 -22.68
N SER A 327 16.74 9.95 -22.15
CA SER A 327 15.71 9.36 -21.29
C SER A 327 14.93 8.23 -21.97
N ARG A 328 14.60 8.41 -23.27
CA ARG A 328 13.99 7.37 -24.12
C ARG A 328 14.94 6.20 -24.34
N THR A 329 16.23 6.49 -24.58
CA THR A 329 17.25 5.46 -24.77
C THR A 329 17.47 4.64 -23.49
N LEU A 330 17.53 5.30 -22.33
CA LEU A 330 17.61 4.65 -21.03
C LEU A 330 16.41 3.71 -20.80
N PHE A 331 15.19 4.14 -21.13
CA PHE A 331 14.01 3.26 -21.05
C PHE A 331 14.15 2.02 -21.95
N GLN A 332 14.77 2.14 -23.12
CA GLN A 332 14.98 0.99 -23.99
C GLN A 332 16.02 0.00 -23.45
N LEU A 333 17.07 0.50 -22.77
CA LEU A 333 18.21 -0.28 -22.30
C LEU A 333 18.04 -0.84 -20.88
N MET A 334 17.38 -0.11 -19.98
CA MET A 334 17.22 -0.45 -18.55
C MET A 334 15.99 -1.30 -18.25
N LEU A 335 15.06 -1.49 -19.19
CA LEU A 335 13.89 -2.34 -18.98
C LEU A 335 13.85 -3.45 -20.04
N PRO A 336 13.68 -4.73 -19.63
CA PRO A 336 13.46 -5.83 -20.55
C PRO A 336 12.22 -5.61 -21.42
N LEU A 337 12.24 -6.14 -22.65
CA LEU A 337 11.15 -5.97 -23.61
C LEU A 337 9.79 -6.43 -23.04
N ASP A 338 9.79 -7.57 -22.35
CA ASP A 338 8.57 -8.19 -21.81
C ASP A 338 7.95 -7.35 -20.68
N LEU A 339 8.77 -6.62 -19.92
CA LEU A 339 8.31 -5.78 -18.81
C LEU A 339 7.82 -4.40 -19.26
N LYS A 340 8.22 -3.92 -20.44
CA LYS A 340 7.81 -2.59 -20.95
C LYS A 340 6.29 -2.44 -21.03
N GLY A 341 5.58 -3.50 -21.40
CA GLY A 341 4.11 -3.49 -21.45
C GLY A 341 3.48 -3.33 -20.07
N ALA A 342 3.96 -4.08 -19.09
CA ALA A 342 3.44 -4.06 -17.72
C ALA A 342 3.75 -2.73 -17.01
N VAL A 343 4.99 -2.24 -17.12
CA VAL A 343 5.41 -0.97 -16.48
C VAL A 343 4.62 0.23 -17.05
N ARG A 344 4.32 0.25 -18.35
CA ARG A 344 3.49 1.30 -18.98
C ARG A 344 2.05 1.38 -18.44
N GLN A 345 1.52 0.27 -17.93
CA GLN A 345 0.14 0.18 -17.42
C GLN A 345 0.07 0.35 -15.89
N THR A 346 1.23 0.48 -15.23
CA THR A 346 1.31 0.53 -13.78
C THR A 346 1.26 1.97 -13.29
N GLU A 347 0.26 2.32 -12.49
CA GLU A 347 0.10 3.66 -11.92
C GLU A 347 0.95 3.89 -10.67
N ARG A 348 1.36 2.82 -9.97
CA ARG A 348 2.14 2.86 -8.74
C ARG A 348 3.18 1.74 -8.76
N LEU A 349 4.44 2.05 -8.47
CA LEU A 349 5.53 1.07 -8.56
C LEU A 349 6.50 1.26 -7.39
N LEU A 350 6.75 0.17 -6.66
CA LEU A 350 7.79 0.09 -5.64
C LEU A 350 9.01 -0.62 -6.25
N LEU A 351 10.13 0.09 -6.36
CA LEU A 351 11.38 -0.46 -6.86
C LEU A 351 12.21 -1.01 -5.72
N ALA A 352 12.40 -2.32 -5.65
CA ALA A 352 13.32 -2.93 -4.70
C ALA A 352 14.70 -3.09 -5.35
N LEU A 353 15.69 -2.34 -4.86
CA LEU A 353 17.00 -2.17 -5.50
C LEU A 353 18.13 -2.64 -4.59
N ASP A 354 19.22 -3.11 -5.20
CA ASP A 354 20.47 -3.41 -4.53
C ASP A 354 21.41 -2.21 -4.59
N SER A 355 22.65 -2.40 -4.14
CA SER A 355 23.64 -1.34 -4.09
C SER A 355 24.04 -0.77 -5.44
N TYR A 356 23.99 -1.56 -6.50
CA TYR A 356 24.34 -1.12 -7.84
C TYR A 356 23.15 -0.51 -8.57
N THR A 357 22.01 -1.18 -8.52
CA THR A 357 20.81 -0.78 -9.26
C THR A 357 20.18 0.47 -8.68
N ALA A 358 20.41 0.76 -7.40
CA ALA A 358 20.03 2.03 -6.79
C ALA A 358 20.78 3.25 -7.37
N ASP A 359 22.00 3.09 -7.90
CA ASP A 359 22.73 4.21 -8.52
C ASP A 359 22.15 4.62 -9.89
N LEU A 360 21.30 3.77 -10.49
CA LEU A 360 20.70 4.05 -11.79
C LEU A 360 19.52 5.06 -11.66
N PRO A 361 19.36 5.99 -12.62
CA PRO A 361 18.33 7.02 -12.55
C PRO A 361 16.99 6.51 -13.09
N TRP A 362 16.32 5.62 -12.35
CA TRP A 362 15.02 5.05 -12.72
C TRP A 362 13.94 6.11 -12.97
N GLU A 363 14.04 7.24 -12.30
CA GLU A 363 13.12 8.36 -12.44
C GLU A 363 13.22 9.01 -13.83
N MET A 364 14.40 8.95 -14.46
CA MET A 364 14.66 9.54 -15.78
C MET A 364 14.16 8.69 -16.94
N LEU A 365 13.55 7.52 -16.68
CA LEU A 365 13.04 6.67 -17.74
C LEU A 365 11.84 7.33 -18.43
N GLN A 366 11.93 7.52 -19.74
CA GLN A 366 10.84 8.09 -20.54
C GLN A 366 10.16 7.00 -21.37
N ALA A 367 8.89 6.71 -21.04
CA ALA A 367 8.03 5.85 -21.83
C ALA A 367 7.24 6.72 -22.82
N ASP A 368 7.36 6.43 -24.12
CA ASP A 368 6.62 7.12 -25.17
C ASP A 368 6.94 8.64 -25.21
N ASP A 369 5.97 9.53 -24.94
CA ASP A 369 6.13 10.99 -25.06
C ASP A 369 6.37 11.75 -23.75
N GLU A 370 6.27 11.08 -22.60
CA GLU A 370 6.45 11.71 -21.28
C GLU A 370 7.24 10.82 -20.30
N PRO A 371 7.97 11.42 -19.33
CA PRO A 371 8.65 10.66 -18.28
C PRO A 371 7.71 9.71 -17.54
N LEU A 372 8.18 8.48 -17.28
CA LEU A 372 7.39 7.44 -16.63
C LEU A 372 6.87 7.88 -15.26
N VAL A 373 7.69 8.60 -14.49
CA VAL A 373 7.35 9.09 -13.14
C VAL A 373 6.22 10.12 -13.09
N LEU A 374 5.78 10.65 -14.24
CA LEU A 374 4.59 11.52 -14.29
C LEU A 374 3.30 10.71 -14.32
N ARG A 375 3.36 9.49 -14.87
CA ARG A 375 2.23 8.54 -14.96
C ARG A 375 2.23 7.52 -13.82
N THR A 376 3.42 7.17 -13.35
CA THR A 376 3.64 6.14 -12.34
C THR A 376 4.22 6.78 -11.08
N ALA A 377 3.50 6.69 -9.97
CA ALA A 377 4.04 7.02 -8.66
C ALA A 377 5.16 6.02 -8.33
N LEU A 378 6.38 6.52 -8.10
CA LEU A 378 7.59 5.70 -7.98
C LEU A 378 8.29 5.95 -6.64
N VAL A 379 8.48 4.87 -5.87
CA VAL A 379 9.21 4.86 -4.59
C VAL A 379 10.20 3.70 -4.59
N ARG A 380 11.38 3.91 -4.01
CA ARG A 380 12.46 2.93 -3.90
C ARG A 380 12.47 2.27 -2.52
N GLN A 381 12.95 1.04 -2.46
CA GLN A 381 13.24 0.30 -1.24
C GLN A 381 14.53 -0.50 -1.45
N PHE A 382 15.33 -0.68 -0.41
CA PHE A 382 16.51 -1.55 -0.52
C PHE A 382 16.12 -3.01 -0.34
N VAL A 383 16.77 -3.91 -1.08
CA VAL A 383 16.65 -5.37 -0.90
C VAL A 383 17.34 -5.84 0.40
N SER A 384 18.07 -4.95 1.10
CA SER A 384 18.82 -5.23 2.33
C SER A 384 17.94 -5.80 3.45
N THR A 385 18.47 -6.82 4.14
CA THR A 385 17.87 -7.52 5.29
C THR A 385 18.16 -6.81 6.63
N ARG A 386 19.06 -5.81 6.63
CA ARG A 386 19.52 -5.13 7.85
C ARG A 386 18.69 -3.90 8.15
N ARG A 387 17.44 -4.12 8.59
CA ARG A 387 16.65 -3.04 9.19
C ARG A 387 16.79 -3.11 10.70
N ARG A 388 17.11 -1.99 11.35
CA ARG A 388 16.99 -1.90 12.81
C ARG A 388 15.53 -2.21 13.19
N GLN A 389 15.33 -3.34 13.87
CA GLN A 389 13.99 -3.83 14.24
C GLN A 389 13.28 -2.95 15.27
N PHE A 390 14.01 -2.04 15.93
CA PHE A 390 13.51 -1.17 16.99
C PHE A 390 13.90 0.28 16.73
N VAL A 391 12.89 1.10 16.43
CA VAL A 391 13.05 2.55 16.26
C VAL A 391 12.01 3.22 17.15
N ARG A 392 12.46 3.95 18.16
CA ARG A 392 11.58 4.86 18.91
C ARG A 392 11.11 5.92 17.92
N SER A 393 9.81 6.07 17.75
CA SER A 393 9.22 7.10 16.88
C SER A 393 8.76 8.29 17.72
N VAL A 394 8.98 9.50 17.21
CA VAL A 394 8.57 10.75 17.85
C VAL A 394 7.09 11.00 17.55
N ALA A 395 6.25 10.99 18.58
CA ALA A 395 4.84 11.39 18.43
C ALA A 395 4.67 12.91 18.33
N ALA A 396 5.61 13.69 18.88
CA ALA A 396 5.58 15.14 18.84
C ALA A 396 5.84 15.66 17.41
N LYS A 397 5.17 16.77 17.06
CA LYS A 397 5.40 17.48 15.79
C LYS A 397 6.63 18.37 15.91
N THR A 398 7.82 17.78 15.88
CA THR A 398 9.10 18.49 15.94
C THR A 398 9.86 18.32 14.62
N ALA A 399 10.55 19.37 14.18
CA ALA A 399 11.37 19.32 12.98
C ALA A 399 12.68 20.07 13.17
N PHE A 400 13.75 19.56 12.58
CA PHE A 400 15.03 20.25 12.47
C PHE A 400 15.27 20.61 11.01
N VAL A 401 15.59 21.88 10.77
CA VAL A 401 15.84 22.39 9.43
C VAL A 401 17.19 23.11 9.39
N LEU A 402 18.06 22.69 8.48
CA LEU A 402 19.37 23.27 8.25
C LEU A 402 19.48 23.75 6.79
N GLY A 403 19.77 25.03 6.60
CA GLY A 403 20.02 25.63 5.29
C GLY A 403 21.37 26.33 5.24
N ASP A 404 22.23 25.95 4.28
CA ASP A 404 23.54 26.57 4.01
C ASP A 404 24.42 26.79 5.27
N PRO A 405 24.88 25.71 5.93
CA PRO A 405 25.84 25.81 7.04
C PRO A 405 27.17 26.42 6.58
N SER A 406 27.94 26.99 7.52
CA SER A 406 29.27 27.52 7.19
C SER A 406 30.19 26.40 6.72
N THR A 407 30.96 26.69 5.67
CA THR A 407 32.01 25.81 5.12
C THR A 407 33.42 26.41 5.32
N GLU A 408 33.55 27.39 6.24
CA GLU A 408 34.83 27.98 6.61
C GLU A 408 35.83 26.90 7.07
N GLY A 409 37.06 26.92 6.56
CA GLY A 409 38.09 25.91 6.89
C GLY A 409 37.99 24.62 6.09
N PHE A 410 37.12 24.54 5.07
CA PHE A 410 36.97 23.35 4.22
C PHE A 410 38.28 22.95 3.52
N PHE A 411 38.96 23.91 2.89
CA PHE A 411 40.19 23.66 2.12
C PHE A 411 41.42 23.32 2.97
N ASP A 412 41.30 23.42 4.29
CA ASP A 412 42.34 22.98 5.23
C ASP A 412 42.36 21.46 5.34
N ARG A 413 41.23 20.79 5.08
CA ARG A 413 41.11 19.32 5.16
C ARG A 413 40.99 18.62 3.81
N PHE A 414 40.51 19.31 2.79
CA PHE A 414 40.33 18.74 1.45
C PHE A 414 41.19 19.48 0.43
N ASP A 415 41.83 18.72 -0.46
CA ASP A 415 42.67 19.25 -1.54
C ASP A 415 41.89 19.25 -2.86
N LEU A 416 40.85 20.09 -2.89
CA LEU A 416 39.98 20.29 -4.05
C LEU A 416 40.30 21.60 -4.77
N PRO A 417 39.93 21.73 -6.07
CA PRO A 417 40.17 22.95 -6.83
C PRO A 417 39.56 24.16 -6.11
N ARG A 418 40.35 25.23 -5.99
CA ARG A 418 39.88 26.52 -5.48
C ARG A 418 39.47 27.40 -6.64
N SER A 419 38.32 28.05 -6.53
CA SER A 419 37.85 29.06 -7.49
C SER A 419 38.70 30.33 -7.45
N SER A 420 39.36 30.61 -6.32
CA SER A 420 40.23 31.79 -6.16
C SER A 420 41.39 31.55 -5.19
N PRO A 421 42.58 32.17 -5.41
CA PRO A 421 43.68 32.15 -4.45
C PRO A 421 43.25 32.74 -3.10
N GLY A 422 43.44 31.99 -2.01
CA GLY A 422 43.03 32.41 -0.66
C GLY A 422 41.59 32.04 -0.26
N GLN A 423 40.85 31.32 -1.10
CA GLN A 423 39.53 30.80 -0.75
C GLN A 423 39.62 29.84 0.45
N THR A 424 38.90 30.16 1.54
CA THR A 424 38.85 29.38 2.78
C THR A 424 37.56 28.59 2.95
N ARG A 425 36.53 28.86 2.12
CA ARG A 425 35.20 28.25 2.18
C ARG A 425 34.62 27.99 0.79
N LEU A 426 33.64 27.10 0.69
CA LEU A 426 32.86 26.89 -0.54
C LEU A 426 31.97 28.11 -0.83
N GLU A 427 31.52 28.24 -2.09
CA GLU A 427 30.57 29.29 -2.48
C GLU A 427 29.26 29.14 -1.68
N PRO A 428 28.72 30.22 -1.09
CA PRO A 428 27.47 30.17 -0.34
C PRO A 428 26.28 29.75 -1.21
N LEU A 429 25.37 28.95 -0.68
CA LEU A 429 24.18 28.48 -1.37
C LEU A 429 22.96 29.29 -0.96
N THR A 430 22.76 30.45 -1.58
CA THR A 430 21.58 31.30 -1.28
C THR A 430 20.27 30.56 -1.52
N ALA A 431 20.20 29.73 -2.57
CA ALA A 431 19.02 28.91 -2.85
C ALA A 431 18.72 27.86 -1.77
N ALA A 432 19.75 27.29 -1.14
CA ALA A 432 19.57 26.35 -0.04
C ALA A 432 19.03 27.05 1.22
N ARG A 433 19.36 28.34 1.42
CA ARG A 433 18.76 29.18 2.47
C ARG A 433 17.28 29.40 2.20
N ASP A 434 16.93 29.84 0.99
CA ASP A 434 15.55 30.11 0.58
C ASP A 434 14.67 28.85 0.67
N GLU A 435 15.21 27.69 0.28
CA GLU A 435 14.55 26.39 0.40
C GLU A 435 14.30 26.03 1.88
N ALA A 436 15.30 26.16 2.74
CA ALA A 436 15.18 25.86 4.15
C ALA A 436 14.15 26.77 4.85
N GLU A 437 14.14 28.07 4.53
CA GLU A 437 13.13 29.02 5.02
C GLU A 437 11.71 28.66 4.55
N THR A 438 11.56 28.25 3.29
CA THR A 438 10.28 27.81 2.72
C THR A 438 9.75 26.54 3.41
N ILE A 439 10.64 25.58 3.69
CA ILE A 439 10.31 24.37 4.44
C ILE A 439 9.87 24.74 5.86
N CYS A 440 10.62 25.61 6.55
CA CYS A 440 10.26 26.07 7.90
C CYS A 440 8.86 26.68 7.93
N GLY A 441 8.57 27.63 7.05
CA GLY A 441 7.26 28.28 7.00
C GLY A 441 6.12 27.31 6.68
N THR A 442 6.37 26.26 5.90
CA THR A 442 5.36 25.22 5.61
C THR A 442 5.10 24.32 6.83
N LEU A 443 6.16 23.93 7.55
CA LEU A 443 6.08 23.09 8.74
C LEU A 443 5.42 23.82 9.92
N GLU A 444 5.79 25.08 10.16
CA GLU A 444 5.20 25.91 11.21
C GLU A 444 3.69 26.12 11.00
N LYS A 445 3.27 26.40 9.76
CA LYS A 445 1.84 26.49 9.39
C LYS A 445 1.06 25.20 9.66
N ALA A 446 1.73 24.04 9.60
CA ALA A 446 1.15 22.74 9.92
C ALA A 446 1.23 22.37 11.42
N GLY A 447 1.70 23.30 12.26
CA GLY A 447 1.78 23.14 13.72
C GLY A 447 3.01 22.38 14.21
N TYR A 448 4.08 22.33 13.43
CA TYR A 448 5.36 21.77 13.90
C TYR A 448 6.15 22.81 14.70
N GLN A 449 6.81 22.35 15.76
CA GLN A 449 7.87 23.09 16.43
C GLN A 449 9.16 22.89 15.64
N VAL A 450 9.61 23.94 14.96
CA VAL A 450 10.78 23.89 14.07
C VAL A 450 12.00 24.48 14.77
N THR A 451 13.06 23.68 14.89
CA THR A 451 14.41 24.16 15.20
C THR A 451 15.10 24.51 13.89
N PHE A 452 15.05 25.77 13.51
CA PHE A 452 15.75 26.30 12.34
C PHE A 452 17.11 26.87 12.75
N LEU A 453 18.19 26.35 12.16
CA LEU A 453 19.51 26.94 12.35
C LEU A 453 19.77 28.04 11.31
N PRO A 454 20.31 29.19 11.73
CA PRO A 454 20.57 30.28 10.82
C PRO A 454 21.65 29.89 9.78
N PRO A 455 21.64 30.52 8.58
CA PRO A 455 22.70 30.36 7.61
C PRO A 455 24.09 30.67 8.21
N ASP A 456 25.14 30.07 7.63
CA ASP A 456 26.52 30.20 8.12
C ASP A 456 26.73 29.66 9.57
N SER A 457 25.83 28.81 10.08
CA SER A 457 26.03 28.09 11.35
C SER A 457 27.26 27.18 11.30
N LYS A 458 28.09 27.23 12.35
CA LYS A 458 29.30 26.39 12.48
C LYS A 458 28.97 24.94 12.85
N ALA A 459 29.89 24.02 12.58
CA ALA A 459 29.70 22.58 12.80
C ALA A 459 29.23 22.23 14.22
N VAL A 460 29.80 22.85 15.24
CA VAL A 460 29.42 22.62 16.64
C VAL A 460 27.98 23.06 16.93
N ALA A 461 27.54 24.18 16.36
CA ALA A 461 26.16 24.64 16.52
C ALA A 461 25.17 23.70 15.81
N VAL A 462 25.56 23.18 14.63
CA VAL A 462 24.80 22.17 13.90
C VAL A 462 24.64 20.88 14.70
N LEU A 463 25.73 20.36 15.27
CA LEU A 463 25.68 19.15 16.09
C LEU A 463 24.90 19.35 17.38
N ASN A 464 25.08 20.50 18.05
CA ASN A 464 24.30 20.83 19.25
C ASN A 464 22.81 20.89 18.93
N GLY A 465 22.43 21.55 17.83
CA GLY A 465 21.04 21.59 17.38
C GLY A 465 20.50 20.21 17.00
N LEU A 466 21.28 19.39 16.31
CA LEU A 466 20.89 18.03 15.93
C LEU A 466 20.60 17.14 17.15
N PHE A 467 21.36 17.32 18.24
CA PHE A 467 21.23 16.55 19.48
C PHE A 467 20.38 17.22 20.57
N ASP A 468 19.82 18.41 20.32
CA ASP A 468 19.04 19.17 21.31
C ASP A 468 17.70 18.51 21.64
N GLY A 469 17.11 17.77 20.69
CA GLY A 469 15.83 17.12 20.92
C GLY A 469 15.46 16.05 19.92
N PRO A 470 14.39 15.29 20.22
CA PRO A 470 13.85 14.32 19.29
C PRO A 470 13.15 15.04 18.13
N TYR A 471 13.64 14.84 16.91
CA TYR A 471 13.04 15.40 15.71
C TYR A 471 12.26 14.35 14.94
N ARG A 472 11.04 14.68 14.51
CA ARG A 472 10.25 13.84 13.64
C ARG A 472 10.64 13.98 12.17
N ILE A 473 10.95 15.21 11.77
CA ILE A 473 11.40 15.57 10.42
C ILE A 473 12.79 16.18 10.51
N LEU A 474 13.70 15.71 9.66
CA LEU A 474 15.03 16.28 9.49
C LEU A 474 15.16 16.77 8.04
N ALA A 475 15.30 18.07 7.81
CA ALA A 475 15.50 18.64 6.48
C ALA A 475 16.85 19.37 6.40
N ILE A 476 17.68 18.99 5.44
CA ILE A 476 19.04 19.51 5.27
C ILE A 476 19.23 19.94 3.82
N ALA A 477 19.48 21.23 3.60
CA ALA A 477 19.84 21.82 2.32
C ALA A 477 21.27 22.41 2.42
N ALA A 478 22.27 21.74 1.84
CA ALA A 478 23.68 22.07 2.04
C ALA A 478 24.60 21.49 0.96
N HIS A 479 25.89 21.82 1.02
CA HIS A 479 26.92 21.17 0.19
C HIS A 479 27.13 19.71 0.61
N GLY A 480 27.21 18.79 -0.35
CA GLY A 480 27.43 17.37 -0.13
C GLY A 480 28.63 16.84 -0.90
N LEU A 481 29.45 16.05 -0.22
CA LEU A 481 30.73 15.55 -0.67
C LEU A 481 30.68 14.03 -0.85
N VAL A 482 31.29 13.49 -1.90
CA VAL A 482 31.29 12.05 -2.17
C VAL A 482 32.69 11.56 -2.47
N ASN A 483 33.14 10.55 -1.73
CA ASN A 483 34.43 9.88 -1.90
C ASN A 483 35.59 10.87 -2.10
N ALA A 484 35.51 12.05 -1.48
CA ALA A 484 36.48 13.10 -1.71
C ALA A 484 37.75 12.79 -0.92
N PRO A 485 38.93 12.86 -1.56
CA PRO A 485 40.18 12.63 -0.88
C PRO A 485 40.45 13.75 0.11
N ALA A 486 40.45 13.42 1.40
CA ALA A 486 40.97 14.30 2.42
C ALA A 486 42.51 14.28 2.40
N ARG A 487 43.15 15.30 2.99
CA ARG A 487 44.61 15.44 3.06
C ARG A 487 45.31 14.30 3.81
N ASP A 488 44.57 13.53 4.60
CA ASP A 488 45.06 12.33 5.29
C ASP A 488 45.04 11.07 4.39
N GLY A 489 44.63 11.20 3.13
CA GLY A 489 44.56 10.11 2.16
C GLY A 489 43.29 9.27 2.25
N LEU A 490 42.36 9.59 3.16
CA LEU A 490 41.08 8.88 3.29
C LEU A 490 40.00 9.56 2.45
N ALA A 491 39.23 8.76 1.70
CA ALA A 491 38.05 9.24 1.01
C ALA A 491 36.89 9.38 2.00
N ARG A 492 36.17 10.51 1.96
CA ARG A 492 35.04 10.77 2.85
C ARG A 492 33.80 11.23 2.09
N THR A 493 32.63 10.90 2.65
CA THR A 493 31.31 11.14 2.07
C THR A 493 30.39 11.73 3.14
N GLY A 494 29.65 12.79 2.84
CA GLY A 494 28.74 13.44 3.79
C GLY A 494 28.43 14.90 3.45
N VAL A 495 27.58 15.52 4.26
CA VAL A 495 27.23 16.95 4.15
C VAL A 495 28.34 17.81 4.76
N VAL A 496 28.79 18.85 4.06
CA VAL A 496 29.92 19.69 4.47
C VAL A 496 29.50 20.69 5.54
N LEU A 497 30.25 20.75 6.63
CA LEU A 497 30.16 21.74 7.71
C LEU A 497 31.50 22.51 7.84
N SER A 498 31.58 23.41 8.83
CA SER A 498 32.80 24.18 9.08
C SER A 498 33.97 23.29 9.49
N ASP A 499 35.18 23.80 9.32
CA ASP A 499 36.45 23.17 9.65
C ASP A 499 36.71 21.85 8.90
N GLY A 500 36.02 21.66 7.76
CA GLY A 500 36.06 20.41 6.99
C GLY A 500 35.47 19.20 7.73
N ILE A 501 34.57 19.45 8.69
CA ILE A 501 33.76 18.40 9.33
C ILE A 501 32.64 18.01 8.36
N LEU A 502 32.28 16.72 8.36
CA LEU A 502 31.16 16.22 7.58
C LEU A 502 30.08 15.70 8.52
N LEU A 503 28.83 16.04 8.22
CA LEU A 503 27.66 15.37 8.80
C LEU A 503 27.35 14.14 7.95
N THR A 504 27.49 12.96 8.54
CA THR A 504 27.27 11.66 7.91
C THR A 504 26.09 10.95 8.56
N ALA A 505 25.73 9.77 8.05
CA ALA A 505 24.72 8.97 8.72
C ALA A 505 25.18 8.52 10.12
N ALA A 506 26.50 8.47 10.40
CA ALA A 506 27.03 8.10 11.70
C ALA A 506 26.58 9.07 12.81
N GLU A 507 26.63 10.38 12.58
CA GLU A 507 26.16 11.37 13.55
C GLU A 507 24.64 11.27 13.76
N VAL A 508 23.87 11.04 12.68
CA VAL A 508 22.41 10.81 12.78
C VAL A 508 22.10 9.51 13.53
N ALA A 509 22.95 8.48 13.41
CA ALA A 509 22.82 7.21 14.13
C ALA A 509 22.89 7.36 15.66
N LEU A 510 23.62 8.38 16.12
CA LEU A 510 23.86 8.67 17.53
C LEU A 510 22.71 9.42 18.18
N MET A 511 21.70 9.86 17.41
CA MET A 511 20.49 10.45 17.97
C MET A 511 19.74 9.44 18.83
N GLU A 512 19.27 9.86 20.00
CA GLU A 512 18.48 9.00 20.89
C GLU A 512 17.16 8.54 20.26
N VAL A 513 16.60 9.38 19.39
CA VAL A 513 15.39 9.11 18.62
C VAL A 513 15.64 9.44 17.16
N VAL A 514 15.51 8.43 16.31
CA VAL A 514 15.73 8.55 14.86
C VAL A 514 14.52 9.25 14.22
N PRO A 515 14.73 10.19 13.28
CA PRO A 515 13.63 10.85 12.59
C PRO A 515 12.80 9.88 11.75
N ASP A 516 11.50 10.16 11.62
CA ASP A 516 10.61 9.39 10.77
C ASP A 516 10.87 9.71 9.28
N LEU A 517 11.11 10.99 8.96
CA LEU A 517 11.34 11.51 7.61
C LEU A 517 12.64 12.33 7.55
N VAL A 518 13.50 12.01 6.59
CA VAL A 518 14.71 12.80 6.29
C VAL A 518 14.63 13.33 4.85
N PHE A 519 14.82 14.64 4.68
CA PHE A 519 14.87 15.31 3.38
C PHE A 519 16.28 15.90 3.19
N LEU A 520 16.98 15.46 2.16
CA LEU A 520 18.37 15.80 1.89
C LEU A 520 18.49 16.43 0.51
N ASN A 521 18.76 17.73 0.48
CA ASN A 521 19.14 18.44 -0.72
C ASN A 521 20.62 18.82 -0.65
N GLY A 522 21.47 17.94 -1.20
CA GLY A 522 22.91 17.93 -0.91
C GLY A 522 23.85 18.11 -2.11
N CYS A 523 23.35 18.25 -3.34
CA CYS A 523 24.18 18.01 -4.55
C CYS A 523 24.70 19.28 -5.25
N HIS A 524 24.96 20.35 -4.52
CA HIS A 524 25.42 21.64 -5.09
C HIS A 524 26.93 21.71 -5.41
N LEU A 525 27.74 20.71 -5.04
CA LEU A 525 29.16 20.63 -5.41
C LEU A 525 29.40 20.27 -6.89
N GLY A 526 28.39 20.47 -7.74
CA GLY A 526 28.35 20.10 -9.15
C GLY A 526 29.44 20.75 -10.01
N GLU A 527 30.11 21.78 -9.52
CA GLU A 527 31.14 22.55 -10.22
C GLU A 527 32.58 22.05 -9.99
N LEU A 528 32.85 21.25 -8.95
CA LEU A 528 34.23 20.82 -8.61
C LEU A 528 34.69 19.51 -9.28
N GLY A 529 34.05 19.11 -10.39
CA GLY A 529 34.53 17.99 -11.21
C GLY A 529 34.14 16.59 -10.73
N THR A 530 33.24 16.46 -9.75
CA THR A 530 32.72 15.15 -9.31
C THR A 530 31.85 14.52 -10.42
N PRO A 531 32.16 13.31 -10.91
CA PRO A 531 31.39 12.68 -11.98
C PRO A 531 29.94 12.41 -11.55
N PRO A 532 28.95 12.54 -12.45
CA PRO A 532 27.52 12.36 -12.15
C PRO A 532 27.17 11.05 -11.43
N LEU A 533 27.82 9.93 -11.80
CA LEU A 533 27.61 8.64 -11.12
C LEU A 533 27.98 8.68 -9.63
N ALA A 534 29.02 9.44 -9.26
CA ALA A 534 29.42 9.60 -7.88
C ALA A 534 28.40 10.45 -7.08
N ARG A 535 27.61 11.32 -7.72
CA ARG A 535 26.55 12.07 -7.03
C ARG A 535 25.39 11.14 -6.62
N ASN A 536 24.99 10.24 -7.53
CA ASN A 536 23.97 9.24 -7.23
C ASN A 536 24.38 8.34 -6.05
N GLN A 537 25.68 8.04 -5.94
CA GLN A 537 26.24 7.25 -4.84
C GLN A 537 26.12 7.92 -3.48
N LEU A 538 26.18 9.26 -3.38
CA LEU A 538 25.96 9.95 -2.11
C LEU A 538 24.53 9.79 -1.63
N ALA A 539 23.56 10.08 -2.52
CA ALA A 539 22.15 9.92 -2.22
C ALA A 539 21.85 8.47 -1.83
N TYR A 540 22.42 7.50 -2.56
CA TYR A 540 22.31 6.09 -2.23
C TYR A 540 22.92 5.74 -0.87
N SER A 541 24.20 6.05 -0.63
CA SER A 541 24.93 5.64 0.58
C SER A 541 24.30 6.22 1.84
N LEU A 542 24.00 7.52 1.82
CA LEU A 542 23.37 8.20 2.94
C LEU A 542 21.92 7.72 3.14
N ALA A 543 21.13 7.56 2.07
CA ALA A 543 19.76 7.04 2.21
C ALA A 543 19.74 5.58 2.70
N ARG A 544 20.67 4.74 2.25
CA ARG A 544 20.81 3.36 2.72
C ARG A 544 21.09 3.32 4.21
N GLU A 545 22.13 4.02 4.66
CA GLU A 545 22.48 4.03 6.07
C GLU A 545 21.30 4.57 6.91
N LEU A 546 20.64 5.65 6.48
CA LEU A 546 19.46 6.20 7.17
C LEU A 546 18.29 5.20 7.27
N ILE A 547 17.95 4.51 6.17
CA ILE A 547 16.88 3.50 6.16
C ILE A 547 17.25 2.29 7.03
N GLU A 548 18.50 1.81 6.95
CA GLU A 548 18.98 0.68 7.76
C GLU A 548 18.98 1.05 9.26
N MET A 549 19.28 2.30 9.62
CA MET A 549 19.21 2.83 10.98
C MET A 549 17.79 2.98 11.52
N GLY A 550 16.79 3.00 10.63
CA GLY A 550 15.38 3.00 11.02
C GLY A 550 14.54 4.19 10.55
N VAL A 551 15.10 5.11 9.77
CA VAL A 551 14.32 6.17 9.13
C VAL A 551 13.25 5.52 8.25
N ARG A 552 12.00 6.00 8.31
CA ARG A 552 10.88 5.40 7.56
C ARG A 552 10.88 5.85 6.11
N CYS A 553 11.16 7.13 5.87
CA CYS A 553 11.17 7.75 4.56
C CYS A 553 12.39 8.67 4.41
N VAL A 554 13.11 8.55 3.29
CA VAL A 554 14.22 9.43 2.92
C VAL A 554 13.96 9.98 1.52
N VAL A 555 14.09 11.29 1.34
CA VAL A 555 14.15 11.93 0.03
C VAL A 555 15.54 12.52 -0.11
N ALA A 556 16.25 12.16 -1.18
CA ALA A 556 17.59 12.67 -1.45
C ALA A 556 17.73 13.08 -2.92
N ALA A 557 18.35 14.23 -3.16
CA ALA A 557 18.74 14.63 -4.52
C ALA A 557 19.92 13.77 -4.99
N GLY A 558 19.71 12.95 -6.03
CA GLY A 558 20.74 12.09 -6.63
C GLY A 558 21.79 12.87 -7.42
N TRP A 559 21.46 14.05 -7.91
CA TRP A 559 22.35 14.85 -8.74
C TRP A 559 22.08 16.35 -8.65
N ALA A 560 22.80 17.15 -9.44
CA ALA A 560 22.68 18.60 -9.44
C ALA A 560 21.27 19.03 -9.86
N VAL A 561 20.68 19.94 -9.08
CA VAL A 561 19.31 20.43 -9.28
C VAL A 561 19.32 21.91 -9.63
N ASN A 562 18.32 22.34 -10.40
CA ASN A 562 18.03 23.75 -10.55
C ASN A 562 17.39 24.29 -9.25
N ASP A 563 17.95 25.37 -8.72
CA ASP A 563 17.56 26.00 -7.45
C ASP A 563 16.06 26.35 -7.33
N ALA A 564 15.49 26.99 -8.35
CA ALA A 564 14.08 27.38 -8.32
C ALA A 564 13.15 26.16 -8.39
N ALA A 565 13.53 25.17 -9.20
CA ALA A 565 12.81 23.90 -9.26
C ALA A 565 12.97 23.10 -7.95
N ALA A 566 14.12 23.13 -7.30
CA ALA A 566 14.39 22.44 -6.05
C ALA A 566 13.50 22.97 -4.91
N CYS A 567 13.48 24.30 -4.73
CA CYS A 567 12.63 24.96 -3.75
C CYS A 567 11.14 24.65 -3.99
N ARG A 568 10.68 24.71 -5.25
CA ARG A 568 9.31 24.35 -5.61
C ARG A 568 8.96 22.90 -5.26
N PHE A 569 9.87 21.96 -5.54
CA PHE A 569 9.67 20.55 -5.22
C PHE A 569 9.54 20.34 -3.70
N ALA A 570 10.44 20.95 -2.92
CA ALA A 570 10.41 20.86 -1.47
C ALA A 570 9.09 21.41 -0.90
N GLU A 571 8.64 22.58 -1.36
CA GLU A 571 7.36 23.19 -0.95
C GLU A 571 6.17 22.26 -1.24
N ASP A 572 6.02 21.80 -2.48
CA ASP A 572 4.90 20.92 -2.88
C ASP A 572 4.93 19.59 -2.10
N PHE A 573 6.12 19.03 -1.87
CA PHE A 573 6.30 17.79 -1.12
C PHE A 573 5.86 17.95 0.34
N PHE A 574 6.38 18.96 1.06
CA PHE A 574 6.02 19.20 2.45
C PHE A 574 4.55 19.60 2.57
N GLN A 575 4.01 20.44 1.67
CA GLN A 575 2.59 20.77 1.66
C GLN A 575 1.72 19.52 1.49
N GLY A 576 2.12 18.59 0.61
CA GLY A 576 1.46 17.29 0.45
C GLY A 576 1.49 16.45 1.72
N MET A 577 2.65 16.35 2.37
CA MET A 577 2.89 15.51 3.55
C MET A 577 2.25 16.06 4.83
N VAL A 578 2.46 17.34 5.16
CA VAL A 578 2.07 17.91 6.46
C VAL A 578 0.73 18.66 6.43
N ALA A 579 0.39 19.36 5.33
CA ALA A 579 -0.84 20.14 5.27
C ALA A 579 -2.02 19.33 4.71
N GLN A 580 -1.76 18.50 3.68
CA GLN A 580 -2.79 17.67 3.04
C GLN A 580 -2.82 16.23 3.58
N GLY A 581 -1.82 15.86 4.38
CA GLY A 581 -1.72 14.54 5.01
C GLY A 581 -1.59 13.38 4.02
N ARG A 582 -1.10 13.60 2.80
CA ARG A 582 -0.96 12.57 1.75
C ARG A 582 0.03 11.46 2.17
N PRO A 583 -0.13 10.23 1.65
CA PRO A 583 0.93 9.22 1.73
C PRO A 583 2.22 9.71 1.09
N PHE A 584 3.36 9.23 1.59
CA PHE A 584 4.68 9.55 1.10
C PHE A 584 4.83 9.40 -0.43
N GLY A 585 4.41 8.25 -0.97
CA GLY A 585 4.51 7.99 -2.41
C GLY A 585 3.66 8.94 -3.26
N ASP A 586 2.47 9.30 -2.78
CA ASP A 586 1.58 10.23 -3.47
C ASP A 586 2.10 11.68 -3.37
N ALA A 587 2.68 12.07 -2.23
CA ALA A 587 3.27 13.39 -2.04
C ALA A 587 4.47 13.62 -2.97
N VAL A 588 5.37 12.64 -3.09
CA VAL A 588 6.50 12.69 -4.03
C VAL A 588 6.01 12.75 -5.47
N TRP A 589 5.02 11.92 -5.84
CA TRP A 589 4.48 11.89 -7.19
C TRP A 589 3.85 13.21 -7.62
N GLU A 590 3.07 13.84 -6.73
CA GLU A 590 2.46 15.13 -6.99
C GLU A 590 3.49 16.26 -7.07
N ALA A 591 4.52 16.25 -6.21
CA ALA A 591 5.63 17.20 -6.28
C ALA A 591 6.40 17.07 -7.62
N ARG A 592 6.66 15.85 -8.10
CA ARG A 592 7.28 15.64 -9.43
C ARG A 592 6.42 16.20 -10.57
N LYS A 593 5.11 15.96 -10.54
CA LYS A 593 4.19 16.48 -11.58
C LYS A 593 4.11 18.00 -11.57
N ALA A 594 4.02 18.61 -10.40
CA ALA A 594 3.99 20.06 -10.27
C ALA A 594 5.32 20.68 -10.75
N ASN A 595 6.45 20.09 -10.36
CA ASN A 595 7.76 20.52 -10.80
C ASN A 595 7.94 20.44 -12.32
N TYR A 596 7.62 19.30 -12.95
CA TYR A 596 7.73 19.14 -14.41
C TYR A 596 6.82 20.09 -15.20
N ARG A 597 5.61 20.38 -14.70
CA ARG A 597 4.71 21.34 -15.35
C ARG A 597 5.28 22.76 -15.39
N GLN A 598 6.01 23.16 -14.34
CA GLN A 598 6.58 24.50 -14.22
C GLN A 598 7.99 24.60 -14.83
N TYR A 599 8.78 23.53 -14.75
CA TYR A 599 10.18 23.47 -15.17
C TYR A 599 10.44 22.27 -16.10
N PRO A 600 9.80 22.19 -17.28
CA PRO A 600 9.87 21.02 -18.17
C PRO A 600 11.26 20.80 -18.79
N ASP A 601 12.11 21.83 -18.83
CA ASP A 601 13.45 21.79 -19.43
C ASP A 601 14.53 21.32 -18.45
N TRP A 602 14.20 21.22 -17.15
CA TRP A 602 15.13 20.80 -16.09
C TRP A 602 14.85 19.36 -15.66
N ASN A 603 15.89 18.61 -15.30
CA ASN A 603 15.75 17.24 -14.83
C ASN A 603 15.57 17.13 -13.29
N THR A 604 15.35 18.25 -12.60
CA THR A 604 15.23 18.35 -11.13
C THR A 604 14.16 17.43 -10.54
N TRP A 605 13.00 17.28 -11.19
CA TRP A 605 11.94 16.36 -10.77
C TRP A 605 12.42 14.90 -10.70
N GLY A 606 13.37 14.51 -11.56
CA GLY A 606 13.96 13.17 -11.59
C GLY A 606 15.06 12.99 -10.54
N ALA A 607 15.71 14.09 -10.13
CA ALA A 607 16.83 14.08 -9.20
C ALA A 607 16.41 13.62 -7.81
N TYR A 608 15.21 13.98 -7.36
CA TYR A 608 14.71 13.60 -6.04
C TYR A 608 14.33 12.12 -6.01
N GLN A 609 15.22 11.31 -5.44
CA GLN A 609 15.03 9.88 -5.21
C GLN A 609 14.36 9.69 -3.84
N ALA A 610 13.26 8.94 -3.83
CA ALA A 610 12.46 8.71 -2.63
C ALA A 610 12.58 7.24 -2.19
N TYR A 611 13.06 7.00 -0.97
CA TYR A 611 13.25 5.69 -0.37
C TYR A 611 12.33 5.52 0.84
N GLY A 612 11.70 4.36 0.99
CA GLY A 612 10.91 4.02 2.18
C GLY A 612 9.53 3.45 1.87
N ASP A 613 8.61 3.62 2.82
CA ASP A 613 7.24 3.13 2.71
C ASP A 613 6.35 4.13 1.94
N PRO A 614 5.80 3.76 0.76
CA PRO A 614 4.94 4.65 -0.02
C PRO A 614 3.63 5.04 0.69
N SER A 615 3.14 4.19 1.59
CA SER A 615 1.88 4.37 2.31
C SER A 615 2.04 5.20 3.59
N TYR A 616 3.29 5.49 3.99
CA TYR A 616 3.60 6.20 5.22
C TYR A 616 2.97 7.60 5.25
N ARG A 617 2.48 8.00 6.42
CA ARG A 617 1.91 9.33 6.71
C ARG A 617 2.48 9.84 8.02
N LEU A 618 2.71 11.15 8.09
CA LEU A 618 3.13 11.81 9.33
C LEU A 618 1.97 11.82 10.34
N ASP A 619 0.77 12.25 9.97
CA ASP A 619 -0.36 12.25 10.92
C ASP A 619 -1.34 11.09 10.62
N HIS A 620 -1.50 10.18 11.58
CA HIS A 620 -2.39 9.01 11.46
C HIS A 620 -3.89 9.35 11.56
N GLU A 621 -4.23 10.57 12.02
CA GLU A 621 -5.60 11.03 12.21
C GLU A 621 -6.23 11.61 10.93
N CYS A 622 -5.44 11.86 9.89
CA CYS A 622 -5.96 12.31 8.60
C CYS A 622 -6.73 11.18 7.89
N ARG A 623 -8.04 11.37 7.77
CA ARG A 623 -8.97 10.59 6.93
C ARG A 623 -8.42 10.45 5.51
N GLU A 624 -8.70 9.32 4.86
CA GLU A 624 -8.25 9.03 3.50
C GLU A 624 -8.53 10.21 2.54
N PRO A 625 -7.55 10.67 1.74
CA PRO A 625 -7.67 11.83 0.86
C PRO A 625 -8.48 11.55 -0.42
N ASP A 626 -9.30 10.51 -0.43
CA ASP A 626 -10.06 10.02 -1.59
C ASP A 626 -11.22 10.95 -2.01
N ALA A 627 -11.44 12.05 -1.28
CA ALA A 627 -12.50 13.02 -1.54
C ALA A 627 -12.08 14.19 -2.44
N VAL A 628 -10.78 14.47 -2.60
CA VAL A 628 -10.34 15.72 -3.25
C VAL A 628 -10.42 15.65 -4.78
N SER A 629 -10.21 14.49 -5.40
CA SER A 629 -10.20 14.33 -6.88
C SER A 629 -11.26 13.39 -7.47
N TRP A 630 -12.26 12.98 -6.70
CA TRP A 630 -13.27 12.04 -7.21
C TRP A 630 -14.17 12.68 -8.29
N GLN A 631 -14.15 12.08 -9.48
CA GLN A 631 -15.07 12.38 -10.58
C GLN A 631 -15.91 11.13 -10.85
N PRO A 632 -17.21 11.15 -10.54
CA PRO A 632 -17.99 9.93 -10.57
C PRO A 632 -18.39 9.54 -12.00
N LEU A 633 -18.26 8.25 -12.35
CA LEU A 633 -18.62 7.75 -13.69
C LEU A 633 -19.98 7.04 -13.74
N SER A 634 -20.48 6.61 -12.58
CA SER A 634 -21.72 5.86 -12.46
C SER A 634 -22.49 6.26 -11.19
N PRO A 635 -23.84 6.27 -11.21
CA PRO A 635 -24.65 6.39 -9.99
C PRO A 635 -24.29 5.35 -8.94
N ARG A 636 -23.80 4.16 -9.34
CA ARG A 636 -23.38 3.10 -8.41
C ARG A 636 -22.18 3.51 -7.56
N GLU A 637 -21.27 4.36 -8.07
CA GLU A 637 -20.16 4.90 -7.28
C GLU A 637 -20.64 5.91 -6.23
N LEU A 638 -21.63 6.74 -6.58
CA LEU A 638 -22.27 7.65 -5.64
C LEU A 638 -22.98 6.88 -4.51
N ILE A 639 -23.74 5.84 -4.87
CA ILE A 639 -24.41 4.94 -3.93
C ILE A 639 -23.38 4.29 -2.97
N ASP A 640 -22.28 3.74 -3.49
CA ASP A 640 -21.23 3.14 -2.64
C ASP A 640 -20.59 4.15 -1.68
N ARG A 641 -20.38 5.40 -2.12
CA ARG A 641 -19.83 6.45 -1.24
C ARG A 641 -20.83 6.92 -0.19
N LEU A 642 -22.13 7.02 -0.50
CA LEU A 642 -23.17 7.30 0.49
C LEU A 642 -23.24 6.18 1.54
N GLU A 643 -23.13 4.93 1.11
CA GLU A 643 -23.03 3.79 2.02
C GLU A 643 -21.75 3.83 2.89
N ARG A 644 -20.61 4.35 2.39
CA ARG A 644 -19.43 4.59 3.26
C ARG A 644 -19.76 5.52 4.43
N LEU A 645 -20.43 6.63 4.15
CA LEU A 645 -20.81 7.59 5.18
C LEU A 645 -21.75 6.96 6.21
N ARG A 646 -22.70 6.13 5.74
CA ARG A 646 -23.64 5.42 6.60
C ARG A 646 -22.94 4.41 7.48
N VAL A 647 -22.05 3.59 6.90
CA VAL A 647 -21.25 2.61 7.63
C VAL A 647 -20.34 3.29 8.67
N ASP A 648 -19.69 4.40 8.31
CA ASP A 648 -18.89 5.20 9.26
C ASP A 648 -19.73 5.63 10.47
N ARG A 649 -20.98 6.06 10.24
CA ARG A 649 -21.92 6.46 11.30
C ARG A 649 -22.43 5.30 12.15
N LEU A 650 -22.69 4.14 11.54
CA LEU A 650 -23.09 2.94 12.26
C LEU A 650 -21.95 2.45 13.17
N HIS A 651 -20.70 2.59 12.73
CA HIS A 651 -19.54 2.22 13.50
C HIS A 651 -19.19 3.24 14.60
N ASP A 652 -19.25 4.54 14.30
CA ASP A 652 -19.05 5.62 15.25
C ASP A 652 -20.31 6.47 15.43
N PRO A 653 -21.15 6.14 16.44
CA PRO A 653 -22.38 6.88 16.69
C PRO A 653 -22.20 8.33 17.11
N LYS A 654 -20.97 8.78 17.41
CA LYS A 654 -20.66 10.16 17.79
C LYS A 654 -20.55 11.10 16.59
N LEU A 655 -20.48 10.58 15.36
CA LEU A 655 -20.46 11.40 14.17
C LEU A 655 -21.76 12.23 14.07
N GLU A 656 -21.60 13.55 14.06
CA GLU A 656 -22.72 14.49 13.98
C GLU A 656 -23.42 14.40 12.63
N LEU A 657 -24.75 14.47 12.67
CA LEU A 657 -25.57 14.36 11.46
C LEU A 657 -25.26 15.47 10.46
N THR A 658 -25.01 16.67 10.97
CA THR A 658 -24.75 17.86 10.16
C THR A 658 -23.49 17.68 9.33
N ASP A 659 -22.44 17.07 9.88
CA ASP A 659 -21.19 16.81 9.17
C ASP A 659 -21.37 15.75 8.08
N LEU A 660 -22.21 14.73 8.32
CA LEU A 660 -22.52 13.70 7.34
C LEU A 660 -23.41 14.25 6.21
N ALA A 661 -24.38 15.11 6.54
CA ALA A 661 -25.21 15.80 5.56
C ALA A 661 -24.36 16.69 4.65
N VAL A 662 -23.45 17.49 5.21
CA VAL A 662 -22.51 18.32 4.43
C VAL A 662 -21.62 17.46 3.51
N GLN A 663 -21.17 16.30 3.98
CA GLN A 663 -20.40 15.37 3.15
C GLN A 663 -21.25 14.76 2.03
N ALA A 664 -22.48 14.36 2.31
CA ALA A 664 -23.42 13.85 1.32
C ALA A 664 -23.73 14.92 0.25
N ASP A 665 -23.98 16.15 0.66
CA ASP A 665 -24.22 17.28 -0.25
C ASP A 665 -23.03 17.53 -1.16
N ARG A 666 -21.79 17.50 -0.63
CA ARG A 666 -20.57 17.60 -1.46
C ARG A 666 -20.45 16.47 -2.49
N LEU A 667 -20.88 15.25 -2.16
CA LEU A 667 -20.89 14.14 -3.12
C LEU A 667 -21.95 14.35 -4.21
N LEU A 668 -23.12 14.86 -3.83
CA LEU A 668 -24.18 15.20 -4.77
C LEU A 668 -23.77 16.35 -5.70
N GLU A 669 -23.11 17.39 -5.17
CA GLU A 669 -22.58 18.53 -5.93
C GLU A 669 -21.62 18.10 -7.05
N LYS A 670 -20.75 17.12 -6.76
CA LYS A 670 -19.81 16.54 -7.74
C LYS A 670 -20.46 15.59 -8.75
N SER A 671 -21.72 15.22 -8.52
CA SER A 671 -22.45 14.27 -9.37
C SER A 671 -23.39 15.00 -10.34
N PRO A 672 -23.58 14.48 -11.57
CA PRO A 672 -24.59 14.97 -12.50
C PRO A 672 -25.99 15.07 -11.86
N MET A 673 -26.69 16.18 -12.13
CA MET A 673 -28.03 16.44 -11.59
C MET A 673 -29.02 15.27 -11.74
N PRO A 674 -29.11 14.57 -12.91
CA PRO A 674 -30.07 13.47 -13.07
C PRO A 674 -29.86 12.30 -12.10
N TRP A 675 -28.66 12.14 -11.55
CA TRP A 675 -28.37 11.05 -10.62
C TRP A 675 -28.94 11.31 -9.23
N ARG A 676 -29.06 12.59 -8.86
CA ARG A 676 -29.61 12.98 -7.56
C ARG A 676 -31.06 12.52 -7.43
N ASP A 677 -31.82 12.59 -8.52
CA ASP A 677 -33.24 12.23 -8.54
C ASP A 677 -33.48 10.72 -8.70
N LEU A 678 -32.43 9.90 -8.81
CA LEU A 678 -32.61 8.45 -8.94
C LEU A 678 -33.16 7.85 -7.64
N PRO A 679 -34.17 6.96 -7.71
CA PRO A 679 -34.75 6.32 -6.53
C PRO A 679 -33.72 5.59 -5.66
N GLU A 680 -32.73 4.94 -6.28
CA GLU A 680 -31.67 4.22 -5.57
C GLU A 680 -30.76 5.18 -4.76
N VAL A 681 -30.47 6.37 -5.29
CA VAL A 681 -29.67 7.39 -4.62
C VAL A 681 -30.46 8.03 -3.47
N GLN A 682 -31.73 8.37 -3.74
CA GLN A 682 -32.62 8.93 -2.71
C GLN A 682 -32.88 7.95 -1.57
N ALA A 683 -33.03 6.65 -1.87
CA ALA A 683 -33.12 5.61 -0.85
C ALA A 683 -31.87 5.59 0.04
N LYS A 684 -30.67 5.66 -0.53
CA LYS A 684 -29.43 5.68 0.26
C LYS A 684 -29.19 6.95 1.05
N LEU A 685 -29.62 8.09 0.54
CA LEU A 685 -29.64 9.34 1.29
C LEU A 685 -30.62 9.25 2.46
N GLY A 686 -31.80 8.65 2.22
CA GLY A 686 -32.79 8.36 3.24
C GLY A 686 -32.27 7.41 4.33
N ASP A 687 -31.59 6.33 3.96
CA ASP A 687 -30.97 5.38 4.89
C ASP A 687 -29.91 6.09 5.77
N LEU A 688 -29.03 6.89 5.14
CA LEU A 688 -27.99 7.66 5.83
C LEU A 688 -28.56 8.63 6.87
N LEU A 689 -29.59 9.39 6.50
CA LEU A 689 -30.21 10.39 7.38
C LEU A 689 -31.15 9.73 8.41
N GLY A 690 -31.85 8.67 8.02
CA GLY A 690 -32.86 7.98 8.82
C GLY A 690 -32.31 7.24 10.04
N ASP A 691 -31.07 6.74 9.97
CA ASP A 691 -30.40 6.01 11.06
C ASP A 691 -30.05 6.87 12.29
N SER A 692 -30.53 8.12 12.33
CA SER A 692 -30.20 9.12 13.37
C SER A 692 -31.39 9.54 14.25
N GLY A 693 -32.43 8.72 14.31
CA GLY A 693 -33.60 8.94 15.18
C GLY A 693 -34.60 9.95 14.61
N GLN A 694 -35.45 10.53 15.48
CA GLN A 694 -36.62 11.33 15.05
C GLN A 694 -36.29 12.58 14.21
N GLN A 695 -35.13 13.21 14.41
CA GLN A 695 -34.69 14.37 13.62
C GLN A 695 -34.25 13.97 12.20
N GLY A 696 -33.51 12.87 12.08
CA GLY A 696 -33.08 12.30 10.80
C GLY A 696 -34.25 11.78 9.97
N PHE A 697 -35.25 11.17 10.61
CA PHE A 697 -36.49 10.74 9.95
C PHE A 697 -37.26 11.89 9.29
N LYS A 698 -37.33 13.07 9.93
CA LYS A 698 -37.96 14.26 9.34
C LYS A 698 -37.19 14.75 8.12
N GLN A 699 -35.87 14.87 8.20
CA GLN A 699 -35.06 15.29 7.06
C GLN A 699 -35.09 14.28 5.90
N ALA A 700 -35.03 12.98 6.18
CA ALA A 700 -35.19 11.91 5.20
C ALA A 700 -36.57 11.96 4.52
N SER A 701 -37.63 12.26 5.28
CA SER A 701 -38.99 12.41 4.74
C SER A 701 -39.17 13.67 3.87
N GLU A 702 -38.36 14.71 4.11
CA GLU A 702 -38.36 15.95 3.31
C GLU A 702 -37.54 15.79 2.02
N THR A 703 -36.46 15.00 2.03
CA THR A 703 -35.66 14.67 0.84
C THR A 703 -36.36 13.65 -0.06
N ALA A 704 -37.03 12.65 0.52
CA ALA A 704 -37.82 11.65 -0.19
C ALA A 704 -39.21 12.17 -0.64
N ARG A 705 -39.28 13.27 -1.38
CA ARG A 705 -40.54 13.65 -2.05
C ARG A 705 -40.71 12.84 -3.35
N PRO A 706 -41.89 12.23 -3.60
CA PRO A 706 -42.05 11.23 -4.64
C PRO A 706 -42.12 11.83 -6.05
N THR A 707 -41.44 11.16 -6.99
CA THR A 707 -41.66 11.18 -8.44
C THR A 707 -43.01 10.54 -8.81
N SER A 708 -44.10 11.00 -8.21
CA SER A 708 -45.47 10.63 -8.59
C SER A 708 -46.27 11.89 -8.91
N ARG A 709 -45.98 12.50 -10.07
CA ARG A 709 -47.01 13.25 -10.82
C ARG A 709 -47.58 12.32 -11.87
N SER A 710 -48.46 11.43 -11.45
CA SER A 710 -49.46 10.86 -12.34
C SER A 710 -50.41 11.99 -12.78
N SER A 711 -50.50 12.21 -14.09
CA SER A 711 -51.47 13.10 -14.72
C SER A 711 -52.90 12.86 -14.20
N PRO A 712 -53.70 13.90 -13.91
CA PRO A 712 -55.09 13.71 -13.56
C PRO A 712 -55.90 13.45 -14.85
N GLY A 713 -56.44 12.23 -14.98
CA GLY A 713 -57.30 11.84 -16.09
C GLY A 713 -58.21 10.67 -15.70
N SER A 714 -59.45 11.01 -15.36
CA SER A 714 -60.64 10.16 -15.22
C SER A 714 -60.61 9.00 -14.22
N ALA A 715 -61.11 9.27 -13.01
CA ALA A 715 -61.81 8.28 -12.22
C ALA A 715 -63.20 8.03 -12.82
N GLY A 716 -63.52 6.75 -13.04
CA GLY A 716 -64.85 6.27 -13.42
C GLY A 716 -64.98 4.82 -13.00
N ALA A 717 -65.72 4.61 -11.90
CA ALA A 717 -65.97 3.37 -11.18
C ALA A 717 -66.28 2.13 -12.03
N ALA A 718 -65.87 0.95 -11.54
CA ALA A 718 -66.80 -0.11 -11.10
C ALA A 718 -66.03 -1.41 -10.76
N ALA A 719 -66.29 -1.91 -9.56
CA ALA A 719 -65.99 -3.28 -9.17
C ALA A 719 -67.25 -4.16 -9.34
N SER A 720 -66.99 -5.46 -9.50
CA SER A 720 -67.87 -6.61 -9.26
C SER A 720 -68.73 -7.16 -10.41
N GLY A 721 -68.60 -8.49 -10.59
CA GLY A 721 -69.76 -9.37 -10.80
C GLY A 721 -70.00 -9.95 -12.20
N GLY A 722 -69.51 -11.19 -12.41
CA GLY A 722 -70.35 -12.32 -12.83
C GLY A 722 -70.89 -12.44 -14.28
N LYS A 723 -70.66 -13.65 -14.82
CA LYS A 723 -71.50 -14.43 -15.77
C LYS A 723 -71.52 -14.08 -17.27
N THR A 724 -70.93 -15.02 -18.04
CA THR A 724 -71.48 -15.75 -19.21
C THR A 724 -72.53 -15.05 -20.11
N SER A 725 -72.20 -14.89 -21.41
CA SER A 725 -72.96 -15.43 -22.57
C SER A 725 -72.55 -14.79 -23.90
N GLY A 726 -72.26 -15.61 -24.92
CA GLY A 726 -72.83 -15.49 -26.28
C GLY A 726 -72.40 -14.34 -27.23
N PRO A 727 -71.99 -14.64 -28.48
CA PRO A 727 -71.57 -13.69 -29.55
C PRO A 727 -72.83 -13.23 -30.38
N PRO A 728 -72.80 -12.39 -31.47
CA PRO A 728 -71.98 -12.58 -32.69
C PRO A 728 -71.63 -11.33 -33.57
N THR A 729 -70.78 -11.58 -34.60
CA THR A 729 -70.75 -11.04 -36.01
C THR A 729 -70.86 -9.51 -36.28
N GLU A 730 -70.19 -8.86 -37.25
CA GLU A 730 -69.48 -9.26 -38.48
C GLU A 730 -68.75 -8.05 -39.13
N LEU A 731 -67.69 -8.34 -39.92
CA LEU A 731 -67.23 -7.73 -41.20
C LEU A 731 -67.14 -6.18 -41.33
N SER A 732 -66.06 -5.50 -41.74
CA SER A 732 -65.17 -5.60 -42.93
C SER A 732 -64.33 -4.28 -42.91
N SER A 733 -63.07 -4.10 -43.31
CA SER A 733 -62.41 -4.40 -44.58
C SER A 733 -60.93 -3.96 -44.55
N ALA A 734 -60.15 -4.53 -45.48
CA ALA A 734 -58.90 -4.06 -46.14
C ALA A 734 -57.57 -3.88 -45.35
N GLY A 735 -56.60 -4.78 -45.66
CA GLY A 735 -55.15 -4.65 -45.41
C GLY A 735 -54.40 -3.79 -46.47
N PRO A 736 -53.05 -3.87 -46.63
CA PRO A 736 -52.33 -5.13 -46.86
C PRO A 736 -50.92 -5.28 -46.22
N LYS A 737 -50.39 -6.49 -46.40
CA LYS A 737 -49.13 -7.10 -45.94
C LYS A 737 -47.85 -6.49 -46.56
N ARG A 738 -46.77 -6.47 -45.78
CA ARG A 738 -45.36 -6.29 -46.23
C ARG A 738 -44.77 -7.61 -46.76
N PRO A 739 -43.89 -7.58 -47.79
CA PRO A 739 -43.03 -8.72 -48.13
C PRO A 739 -41.52 -8.45 -47.99
N ARG A 740 -40.78 -9.56 -47.86
CA ARG A 740 -39.32 -9.73 -47.93
C ARG A 740 -38.80 -9.67 -49.38
N LYS A 741 -37.56 -9.19 -49.61
CA LYS A 741 -36.43 -9.92 -50.25
C LYS A 741 -35.27 -9.00 -50.71
N LYS A 742 -34.04 -9.47 -50.39
CA LYS A 742 -32.70 -9.47 -51.05
C LYS A 742 -32.16 -8.28 -51.89
N PRO A 743 -30.81 -8.10 -51.94
CA PRO A 743 -30.13 -7.01 -52.66
C PRO A 743 -29.42 -7.45 -53.97
N SER A 744 -29.28 -6.53 -54.93
CA SER A 744 -28.15 -6.44 -55.90
C SER A 744 -28.34 -5.30 -56.93
N GLY A 745 -27.29 -4.53 -57.23
CA GLY A 745 -26.97 -4.12 -58.62
C GLY A 745 -27.03 -2.63 -59.04
N LEU A 746 -25.84 -1.99 -59.07
CA LEU A 746 -25.16 -1.29 -60.20
C LEU A 746 -25.71 -0.02 -60.94
N GLN A 747 -24.70 0.84 -61.29
CA GLN A 747 -24.54 1.85 -62.37
C GLN A 747 -24.60 3.36 -61.99
N SER A 748 -23.48 4.12 -62.05
CA SER A 748 -22.84 4.85 -63.20
C SER A 748 -23.57 6.17 -63.55
N ARG A 749 -23.02 7.38 -63.73
CA ARG A 749 -21.86 8.02 -64.43
C ARG A 749 -21.68 9.43 -63.78
N GLY A 750 -20.64 10.26 -63.91
CA GLY A 750 -19.41 10.36 -64.70
C GLY A 750 -18.89 11.82 -64.62
N GLY A 751 -17.58 12.05 -64.77
CA GLY A 751 -17.00 13.40 -64.85
C GLY A 751 -15.46 13.41 -64.83
N ARG A 752 -14.85 13.85 -65.94
CA ARG A 752 -13.42 13.74 -66.32
C ARG A 752 -12.76 15.14 -66.28
N LYS A 753 -11.44 15.23 -66.00
CA LYS A 753 -10.40 16.00 -66.76
C LYS A 753 -9.01 15.85 -66.08
N GLN A 754 -8.06 15.19 -66.75
CA GLN A 754 -6.83 15.70 -67.43
C GLN A 754 -5.57 15.63 -66.52
N ALA A 755 -4.61 14.72 -66.75
CA ALA A 755 -3.45 14.79 -67.69
C ALA A 755 -2.40 15.83 -67.22
N THR A 756 -1.09 15.57 -67.02
CA THR A 756 -0.10 14.90 -67.88
C THR A 756 1.29 14.88 -67.19
N LYS A 757 2.14 13.88 -67.52
CA LYS A 757 3.63 13.87 -67.74
C LYS A 757 4.56 14.65 -66.77
N THR A 758 5.77 14.24 -66.35
CA THR A 758 6.95 13.61 -67.00
C THR A 758 8.01 13.47 -65.87
N ARG A 759 8.73 12.34 -65.67
CA ARG A 759 10.05 11.94 -66.23
C ARG A 759 11.28 12.28 -65.34
N ALA A 760 12.17 11.28 -65.23
CA ALA A 760 13.58 11.28 -64.80
C ALA A 760 13.86 11.60 -63.32
N GLY A 761 14.80 10.98 -62.60
CA GLY A 761 15.92 10.09 -62.93
C GLY A 761 16.97 10.29 -61.84
N GLY A 762 17.73 9.25 -61.46
CA GLY A 762 18.89 9.45 -60.57
C GLY A 762 19.27 8.28 -59.68
N LYS A 763 20.08 7.36 -60.23
CA LYS A 763 20.91 6.39 -59.50
C LYS A 763 22.21 7.06 -59.02
N LYS A 764 22.84 6.46 -57.99
CA LYS A 764 24.25 6.61 -57.50
C LYS A 764 24.52 7.88 -56.67
N LYS A 765 25.31 7.88 -55.58
CA LYS A 765 26.56 7.16 -55.23
C LYS A 765 26.78 7.29 -53.69
N ARG A 766 27.18 6.21 -53.01
CA ARG A 766 28.36 6.08 -52.12
C ARG A 766 28.92 7.37 -51.50
N GLY A 767 28.99 7.35 -50.17
CA GLY A 767 29.88 8.09 -49.27
C GLY A 767 29.80 7.37 -47.93
#